data_AF-A0AAV9QFL7-F1
#
_entry.id   AF-A0AAV9QFL7-F1
#
_cell.length_a   1.000
_cell.length_b   1.000
_cell.length_c   1.000
_cell.angle_alpha   90.00
_cell.angle_beta   90.00
_cell.angle_gamma   90.00
#
_symmetry.space_group_name_H-M   'P 1'
#
loop_
_entity.id
_entity.type
_entity.pdbx_description
1 polymer ?
#
loop_
_entity_poly.entity_id
_entity_poly.type
_entity_poly.pdbx_seq_one_letter_code
_entity_poly.pdbx_strand_id
1 'polypeptide(L)'
;MPLLGKLSIQPPNNQSALSREDGWQLISPQFWRFSPQPRRATGDGDGHTYIFTGQPLPKSLISAAASSGSRPAYWTILIFIKAKLVHLLRSLTSYYSSLCWKEKIIAPSKARMGLIPARKAVAFPVKAGQEIKVINTYGKQVVDFWAFNPNDPNDFLSMVHTRTILLKVSLSKGDGLYSTRRKAMLILTEDTTPGVHDIIWSACDAERYRMQGYDGLHDNCTDNMHKALGNTFPDFHIAPDWVPDPLNLFMNVGINHHGGLHIAPPTSEKGQYVTMQAQTDLIIVMSACPQDMAPVNAGMPTDCEYVVSDAAGSNSSSLTTQIPATISPPHRRRVKVALSFDFDAVSHWLGTGCHPDNNMADYSSGIFAGQVGAFRLLNMLKKCNIADKVTWFIPGHTIETFPAAVKAVVDSGAEIGLHGYSHEGIYQMTEEQETDVLLKCIDVATALCGGKKPRGYRAPMYTIRETTVKLLRQHEFLYDTSLMHHDSQPYFTPADPPIKTIDFSQPASSWLHPTPIAAQTLPEGEHPLVEIPCGWYNEDMMPMQYLPHLANSMGYVSTRVVEQMWKDKFMWLWDNASVSTEGSAMADFVFPILMHPDTSGMSHIIGMSERFITWLQGFGDSVTFSKHEDIATEWLAEQKQKLGLA
;
A
#
# COMPACT_ATOMS: atom_id res chain seq x y z
N MET A 1 -55.14 2.30 42.35
CA MET A 1 -55.95 1.51 41.41
C MET A 1 -55.02 0.67 40.56
N PRO A 2 -55.00 -0.66 40.74
CA PRO A 2 -54.13 -1.60 40.02
C PRO A 2 -54.88 -2.26 38.85
N LEU A 3 -54.15 -2.77 37.85
CA LEU A 3 -54.24 -4.17 37.37
C LEU A 3 -53.35 -4.41 36.14
N LEU A 4 -52.33 -5.23 36.36
CA LEU A 4 -51.53 -5.93 35.37
C LEU A 4 -52.35 -7.05 34.72
N GLY A 5 -52.35 -7.11 33.38
CA GLY A 5 -52.82 -8.26 32.60
C GLY A 5 -51.63 -8.95 31.92
N LYS A 6 -51.32 -10.18 32.33
CA LYS A 6 -50.40 -11.11 31.66
C LYS A 6 -51.01 -11.57 30.33
N LEU A 7 -50.23 -11.61 29.27
CA LEU A 7 -50.54 -12.38 28.06
C LEU A 7 -49.34 -13.24 27.67
N SER A 8 -49.54 -14.55 27.81
CA SER A 8 -48.70 -15.65 27.36
C SER A 8 -49.09 -15.97 25.92
N ILE A 9 -48.11 -16.12 25.02
CA ILE A 9 -48.32 -16.68 23.68
C ILE A 9 -47.28 -17.81 23.47
N GLN A 10 -47.79 -19.03 23.31
CA GLN A 10 -47.05 -20.23 22.93
C GLN A 10 -46.69 -20.23 21.43
N PRO A 11 -45.64 -20.96 21.00
CA PRO A 11 -45.30 -21.10 19.59
C PRO A 11 -46.16 -22.19 18.92
N PRO A 12 -46.55 -22.05 17.64
CA PRO A 12 -47.21 -23.13 16.94
C PRO A 12 -46.17 -24.10 16.35
N ASN A 13 -46.23 -25.35 16.81
CA ASN A 13 -45.81 -26.51 16.03
C ASN A 13 -46.87 -26.78 14.96
N ASN A 14 -46.47 -26.95 13.70
CA ASN A 14 -47.14 -27.90 12.81
C ASN A 14 -46.19 -28.36 11.70
N GLN A 15 -45.87 -29.65 11.75
CA GLN A 15 -45.37 -30.41 10.62
C GLN A 15 -46.57 -30.83 9.75
N SER A 16 -46.46 -30.63 8.44
CA SER A 16 -47.10 -31.51 7.45
C SER A 16 -46.33 -31.45 6.14
N ALA A 17 -45.97 -32.63 5.64
CA ALA A 17 -45.24 -32.89 4.41
C ALA A 17 -46.09 -32.70 3.14
N LEU A 18 -45.37 -32.59 1.99
CA LEU A 18 -45.71 -32.83 0.56
C LEU A 18 -45.23 -31.64 -0.29
N SER A 19 -44.04 -31.71 -0.88
CA SER A 19 -43.71 -32.29 -2.21
C SER A 19 -44.08 -31.38 -3.40
N ARG A 20 -43.04 -30.73 -3.94
CA ARG A 20 -42.74 -30.33 -5.33
C ARG A 20 -43.89 -30.23 -6.35
N GLU A 21 -43.99 -29.06 -7.01
CA GLU A 21 -44.00 -28.92 -8.48
C GLU A 21 -43.76 -27.44 -8.92
N ASP A 22 -43.02 -27.28 -10.01
CA ASP A 22 -42.94 -26.21 -11.04
C ASP A 22 -42.78 -24.72 -10.65
N GLY A 23 -41.95 -23.86 -11.26
CA GLY A 23 -41.12 -23.91 -12.45
C GLY A 23 -41.04 -22.48 -13.04
N TRP A 24 -39.85 -21.91 -13.28
CA TRP A 24 -39.60 -20.87 -14.29
C TRP A 24 -38.12 -20.85 -14.68
N GLN A 25 -37.91 -20.73 -16.00
CA GLN A 25 -36.67 -20.92 -16.74
C GLN A 25 -35.72 -19.71 -16.65
N LEU A 26 -34.41 -19.98 -16.73
CA LEU A 26 -33.44 -19.07 -17.33
C LEU A 26 -32.54 -19.84 -18.30
N ILE A 27 -32.44 -19.28 -19.51
CA ILE A 27 -31.94 -19.87 -20.75
C ILE A 27 -30.40 -19.83 -20.74
N SER A 28 -29.76 -20.95 -21.10
CA SER A 28 -28.33 -21.02 -21.45
C SER A 28 -28.17 -21.48 -22.90
N PRO A 29 -27.16 -21.03 -23.67
CA PRO A 29 -26.72 -21.69 -24.89
C PRO A 29 -25.44 -22.53 -24.66
N GLN A 30 -25.67 -23.83 -24.46
CA GLN A 30 -25.13 -25.02 -25.14
C GLN A 30 -23.63 -25.20 -25.51
N PHE A 31 -23.26 -26.50 -25.35
CA PHE A 31 -22.32 -27.37 -26.10
C PHE A 31 -20.97 -27.69 -25.40
N TRP A 32 -20.56 -28.94 -25.09
CA TRP A 32 -20.83 -30.29 -25.64
C TRP A 32 -20.87 -31.40 -24.55
N ARG A 33 -21.63 -32.48 -24.83
CA ARG A 33 -21.68 -33.76 -24.08
C ARG A 33 -20.79 -34.83 -24.72
N PHE A 34 -20.23 -35.74 -23.91
CA PHE A 34 -20.12 -37.18 -24.24
C PHE A 34 -20.30 -38.05 -22.97
N SER A 35 -21.09 -39.13 -23.11
CA SER A 35 -21.51 -40.09 -22.07
C SER A 35 -20.43 -41.11 -21.69
N PRO A 36 -20.50 -41.73 -20.48
CA PRO A 36 -19.69 -42.88 -20.12
C PRO A 36 -20.39 -44.20 -20.49
N GLN A 37 -19.61 -45.21 -20.89
CA GLN A 37 -20.00 -46.62 -20.91
C GLN A 37 -18.97 -47.43 -20.10
N PRO A 38 -19.38 -48.45 -19.33
CA PRO A 38 -18.54 -49.13 -18.36
C PRO A 38 -17.80 -50.32 -18.98
N ARG A 39 -16.59 -50.63 -18.50
CA ARG A 39 -16.01 -51.97 -18.65
C ARG A 39 -15.35 -52.47 -17.36
N ARG A 40 -15.51 -53.79 -17.20
CA ARG A 40 -15.23 -54.65 -16.04
C ARG A 40 -13.74 -54.73 -15.66
N ALA A 41 -13.56 -55.07 -14.38
CA ALA A 41 -12.34 -55.36 -13.64
C ALA A 41 -11.43 -56.46 -14.22
N THR A 42 -10.13 -56.36 -13.92
CA THR A 42 -9.24 -57.46 -13.50
C THR A 42 -7.99 -56.89 -12.82
N GLY A 43 -7.61 -57.46 -11.66
CA GLY A 43 -6.21 -57.66 -11.25
C GLY A 43 -5.49 -56.56 -10.45
N ASP A 44 -5.40 -56.79 -9.14
CA ASP A 44 -4.27 -56.63 -8.21
C ASP A 44 -3.19 -55.54 -8.42
N GLY A 45 -2.89 -54.82 -7.32
CA GLY A 45 -1.56 -54.31 -7.04
C GLY A 45 -1.50 -52.81 -6.72
N ASP A 46 -1.12 -52.52 -5.48
CA ASP A 46 -0.80 -51.18 -4.97
C ASP A 46 0.26 -50.44 -5.80
N GLY A 47 0.12 -49.11 -5.87
CA GLY A 47 1.26 -48.20 -5.96
C GLY A 47 1.32 -47.25 -7.16
N HIS A 48 1.46 -45.96 -6.80
CA HIS A 48 2.32 -44.93 -7.42
C HIS A 48 1.74 -43.89 -8.40
N THR A 49 1.93 -42.63 -7.97
CA THR A 49 2.70 -41.55 -8.64
C THR A 49 2.39 -41.22 -10.10
N TYR A 50 1.90 -40.00 -10.33
CA TYR A 50 1.73 -39.42 -11.67
C TYR A 50 3.04 -38.77 -12.18
N ILE A 51 3.53 -39.26 -13.32
CA ILE A 51 4.54 -38.61 -14.16
C ILE A 51 3.83 -38.06 -15.41
N PHE A 52 4.03 -36.79 -15.74
CA PHE A 52 3.63 -36.21 -17.02
C PHE A 52 4.75 -36.34 -18.04
N THR A 53 4.48 -36.95 -19.20
CA THR A 53 5.41 -37.02 -20.34
C THR A 53 4.91 -36.16 -21.51
N GLY A 54 5.73 -35.22 -21.96
CA GLY A 54 5.60 -34.53 -23.26
C GLY A 54 6.55 -35.14 -24.30
N GLN A 55 6.09 -35.22 -25.55
CA GLN A 55 6.81 -35.84 -26.68
C GLN A 55 8.02 -35.05 -27.20
N PRO A 56 9.02 -35.71 -27.86
CA PRO A 56 10.14 -35.05 -28.52
C PRO A 56 10.07 -35.07 -30.06
N LEU A 57 10.76 -34.12 -30.69
CA LEU A 57 11.11 -34.03 -32.12
C LEU A 57 12.65 -34.19 -32.31
N PRO A 58 13.17 -34.51 -33.51
CA PRO A 58 13.86 -35.77 -33.78
C PRO A 58 15.40 -35.73 -33.76
N LYS A 59 15.97 -36.92 -33.54
CA LYS A 59 17.39 -37.25 -33.60
C LYS A 59 17.90 -37.29 -35.03
N SER A 60 19.05 -36.65 -35.28
CA SER A 60 19.99 -37.12 -36.29
C SER A 60 21.38 -37.29 -35.66
N LEU A 61 21.95 -38.46 -35.97
CA LEU A 61 23.38 -38.83 -35.96
C LEU A 61 24.04 -39.32 -34.65
N ILE A 62 23.89 -40.64 -34.48
CA ILE A 62 24.97 -41.66 -34.36
C ILE A 62 25.70 -41.83 -33.02
N SER A 63 25.50 -43.03 -32.45
CA SER A 63 26.38 -43.74 -31.53
C SER A 63 27.59 -44.33 -32.23
N ALA A 64 28.75 -44.35 -31.56
CA ALA A 64 29.69 -45.46 -31.69
C ALA A 64 30.56 -45.56 -30.42
N ALA A 65 30.84 -46.80 -30.04
CA ALA A 65 31.22 -47.26 -28.73
C ALA A 65 32.74 -47.33 -28.49
N ALA A 66 33.07 -47.37 -27.20
CA ALA A 66 34.20 -48.04 -26.53
C ALA A 66 35.36 -48.60 -27.37
N SER A 67 36.58 -48.13 -27.09
CA SER A 67 37.67 -48.95 -26.52
C SER A 67 39.01 -48.19 -26.54
N SER A 68 39.91 -48.58 -25.63
CA SER A 68 41.31 -48.18 -25.46
C SER A 68 41.59 -46.89 -24.67
N GLY A 69 41.91 -47.09 -23.38
CA GLY A 69 43.24 -46.82 -22.83
C GLY A 69 43.78 -45.39 -22.82
N SER A 70 43.99 -44.89 -21.60
CA SER A 70 44.93 -43.84 -21.16
C SER A 70 44.47 -42.37 -21.19
N ARG A 71 44.46 -41.79 -19.99
CA ARG A 71 44.36 -40.36 -19.63
C ARG A 71 45.63 -39.60 -20.10
N PRO A 72 45.60 -38.26 -20.35
CA PRO A 72 45.13 -37.29 -19.36
C PRO A 72 44.17 -36.20 -19.86
N ALA A 73 43.11 -36.05 -19.07
CA ALA A 73 42.30 -34.86 -18.93
C ALA A 73 43.15 -33.70 -18.40
N TYR A 74 43.78 -32.93 -19.30
CA TYR A 74 44.35 -31.61 -18.96
C TYR A 74 44.19 -30.57 -20.08
N TRP A 75 43.83 -30.98 -21.31
CA TRP A 75 43.68 -30.05 -22.44
C TRP A 75 42.23 -29.66 -22.77
N THR A 76 41.23 -30.47 -22.42
CA THR A 76 39.81 -30.17 -22.70
C THR A 76 39.21 -29.14 -21.72
N ILE A 77 39.79 -28.99 -20.52
CA ILE A 77 39.35 -28.00 -19.51
C ILE A 77 39.89 -26.60 -19.84
N LEU A 78 41.05 -26.48 -20.49
CA LEU A 78 41.63 -25.18 -20.88
C LEU A 78 40.88 -24.50 -22.04
N ILE A 79 40.24 -25.27 -22.93
CA ILE A 79 39.44 -24.72 -24.03
C ILE A 79 38.08 -24.20 -23.53
N PHE A 80 37.47 -24.87 -22.55
CA PHE A 80 36.22 -24.39 -21.92
C PHE A 80 36.44 -23.18 -21.00
N ILE A 81 37.59 -23.08 -20.33
CA ILE A 81 37.94 -21.89 -19.53
C ILE A 81 38.23 -20.68 -20.45
N LYS A 82 38.91 -20.86 -21.61
CA LYS A 82 39.10 -19.77 -22.58
C LYS A 82 37.79 -19.26 -23.19
N ALA A 83 36.83 -20.13 -23.48
CA ALA A 83 35.54 -19.72 -24.05
C ALA A 83 34.66 -18.94 -23.05
N LYS A 84 34.68 -19.30 -21.75
CA LYS A 84 33.98 -18.54 -20.70
C LYS A 84 34.70 -17.23 -20.31
N LEU A 85 36.04 -17.18 -20.35
CA LEU A 85 36.79 -15.94 -20.07
C LEU A 85 36.59 -14.87 -21.15
N VAL A 86 36.46 -15.26 -22.43
CA VAL A 86 36.20 -14.32 -23.54
C VAL A 86 34.78 -13.75 -23.48
N HIS A 87 33.81 -14.49 -22.95
CA HIS A 87 32.46 -13.99 -22.70
C HIS A 87 32.39 -13.07 -21.48
N LEU A 88 33.15 -13.39 -20.42
CA LEU A 88 33.26 -12.55 -19.22
C LEU A 88 34.02 -11.22 -19.50
N LEU A 89 35.04 -11.25 -20.36
CA LEU A 89 35.80 -10.05 -20.76
C LEU A 89 35.04 -9.14 -21.75
N ARG A 90 34.10 -9.68 -22.55
CA ARG A 90 33.17 -8.88 -23.36
C ARG A 90 32.03 -8.27 -22.53
N SER A 91 31.65 -8.90 -21.43
CA SER A 91 30.70 -8.34 -20.47
C SER A 91 31.33 -7.21 -19.63
N LEU A 92 32.60 -7.33 -19.24
CA LEU A 92 33.31 -6.32 -18.44
C LEU A 92 33.74 -5.07 -19.24
N THR A 93 33.90 -5.17 -20.56
CA THR A 93 34.15 -4.01 -21.43
C THR A 93 32.89 -3.21 -21.78
N SER A 94 31.70 -3.79 -21.58
CA SER A 94 30.42 -3.06 -21.69
C SER A 94 30.01 -2.34 -20.40
N TYR A 95 30.64 -2.68 -19.27
CA TYR A 95 30.33 -2.10 -17.96
C TYR A 95 31.28 -0.96 -17.57
N TYR A 96 32.49 -0.90 -18.16
CA TYR A 96 33.47 0.17 -17.91
C TYR A 96 33.46 1.32 -18.93
N SER A 97 32.60 1.27 -19.96
CA SER A 97 32.40 2.39 -20.90
C SER A 97 31.35 3.41 -20.42
N SER A 98 30.68 3.18 -19.28
CA SER A 98 29.68 4.08 -18.68
C SER A 98 30.22 4.93 -17.51
N LEU A 99 31.47 4.75 -17.08
CA LEU A 99 32.15 5.61 -16.11
C LEU A 99 33.41 6.25 -16.73
N CYS A 100 33.23 7.16 -17.68
CA CYS A 100 34.24 8.17 -17.97
C CYS A 100 33.56 9.40 -18.58
N TRP A 101 33.25 10.36 -17.72
CA TRP A 101 32.99 11.74 -18.10
C TRP A 101 34.22 12.28 -18.83
N LYS A 102 34.22 12.19 -20.16
CA LYS A 102 35.01 13.08 -20.99
C LYS A 102 34.11 14.25 -21.36
N GLU A 103 34.45 15.41 -20.82
CA GLU A 103 34.01 16.72 -21.28
C GLU A 103 34.11 16.76 -22.82
N LYS A 104 32.98 16.53 -23.48
CA LYS A 104 32.81 16.90 -24.87
C LYS A 104 32.28 18.32 -24.86
N ILE A 105 33.12 19.23 -25.33
CA ILE A 105 32.79 20.56 -25.81
C ILE A 105 31.39 20.51 -26.45
N ILE A 106 30.44 21.22 -25.84
CA ILE A 106 29.02 21.23 -26.19
C ILE A 106 28.88 21.87 -27.57
N ALA A 107 28.62 21.03 -28.58
CA ALA A 107 27.94 21.48 -29.79
C ALA A 107 26.44 21.59 -29.45
N PRO A 108 25.71 22.61 -29.96
CA PRO A 108 24.31 22.81 -29.65
C PRO A 108 23.47 21.58 -30.04
N SER A 109 22.66 21.12 -29.11
CA SER A 109 21.72 19.99 -29.26
C SER A 109 20.67 20.30 -30.32
N LYS A 110 20.45 19.32 -31.22
CA LYS A 110 19.48 19.44 -32.32
C LYS A 110 18.07 19.09 -31.83
N ALA A 111 17.09 19.88 -32.24
CA ALA A 111 15.68 19.58 -32.06
C ALA A 111 15.32 18.20 -32.65
N ARG A 112 14.53 17.40 -31.94
CA ARG A 112 14.06 16.07 -32.36
C ARG A 112 12.63 16.18 -32.86
N MET A 113 12.43 15.96 -34.16
CA MET A 113 11.10 15.88 -34.77
C MET A 113 10.58 14.44 -34.76
N GLY A 114 9.27 14.28 -34.56
CA GLY A 114 8.58 12.99 -34.60
C GLY A 114 7.16 13.10 -35.13
N LEU A 115 6.59 11.96 -35.49
CA LEU A 115 5.23 11.82 -36.01
C LEU A 115 4.35 11.16 -34.94
N ILE A 116 3.11 11.61 -34.82
CA ILE A 116 2.00 10.95 -34.12
C ILE A 116 1.10 10.37 -35.21
N PRO A 117 1.23 9.09 -35.58
CA PRO A 117 0.44 8.52 -36.67
C PRO A 117 -1.04 8.53 -36.33
N ALA A 118 -1.88 8.78 -37.34
CA ALA A 118 -3.32 8.79 -37.23
C ALA A 118 -3.80 7.51 -36.51
N ARG A 119 -4.71 7.69 -35.57
CA ARG A 119 -5.33 6.61 -34.78
C ARG A 119 -4.35 5.85 -33.88
N LYS A 120 -3.12 6.31 -33.68
CA LYS A 120 -2.08 5.68 -32.85
C LYS A 120 -1.50 6.68 -31.86
N ALA A 121 -0.68 6.17 -30.94
CA ALA A 121 0.02 6.97 -29.95
C ALA A 121 1.53 6.77 -29.99
N VAL A 122 2.24 7.76 -29.44
CA VAL A 122 3.68 7.74 -29.18
C VAL A 122 3.94 8.06 -27.72
N ALA A 123 5.02 7.50 -27.17
CA ALA A 123 5.51 7.84 -25.84
C ALA A 123 7.01 8.14 -25.91
N PHE A 124 7.49 9.12 -25.13
CA PHE A 124 8.91 9.47 -25.07
C PHE A 124 9.25 10.27 -23.80
N PRO A 125 10.51 10.23 -23.35
CA PRO A 125 10.94 11.02 -22.19
C PRO A 125 11.20 12.48 -22.59
N VAL A 126 10.91 13.40 -21.67
CA VAL A 126 11.22 14.82 -21.77
C VAL A 126 11.89 15.27 -20.47
N LYS A 127 12.96 16.06 -20.57
CA LYS A 127 13.69 16.61 -19.42
C LYS A 127 13.16 17.97 -19.00
N ALA A 128 13.33 18.31 -17.73
CA ALA A 128 13.02 19.63 -17.22
C ALA A 128 13.69 20.73 -18.08
N GLY A 129 12.93 21.78 -18.41
CA GLY A 129 13.35 22.89 -19.26
C GLY A 129 13.18 22.66 -20.77
N GLN A 130 12.95 21.43 -21.24
CA GLN A 130 12.69 21.17 -22.66
C GLN A 130 11.29 21.61 -23.07
N GLU A 131 11.14 21.98 -24.34
CA GLU A 131 9.87 22.34 -24.95
C GLU A 131 9.33 21.21 -25.82
N ILE A 132 8.02 20.98 -25.73
CA ILE A 132 7.25 20.07 -26.59
C ILE A 132 6.34 20.93 -27.46
N LYS A 133 6.62 20.98 -28.76
CA LYS A 133 5.76 21.60 -29.77
C LYS A 133 4.91 20.53 -30.44
N VAL A 134 3.59 20.63 -30.37
CA VAL A 134 2.63 19.71 -31.02
C VAL A 134 1.97 20.45 -32.18
N ILE A 135 2.18 19.95 -33.40
CA ILE A 135 1.80 20.60 -34.66
C ILE A 135 0.63 19.83 -35.28
N ASN A 136 -0.47 20.53 -35.50
CA ASN A 136 -1.62 20.01 -36.21
C ASN A 136 -1.36 20.08 -37.73
N THR A 137 -0.61 19.10 -38.25
CA THR A 137 -0.10 19.08 -39.63
C THR A 137 -1.18 19.27 -40.70
N TYR A 138 -2.40 18.77 -40.44
CA TYR A 138 -3.55 18.86 -41.34
C TYR A 138 -4.69 19.74 -40.78
N GLY A 139 -4.57 20.22 -39.53
CA GLY A 139 -5.42 21.23 -38.92
C GLY A 139 -6.56 20.70 -38.06
N LYS A 140 -7.20 19.58 -38.40
CA LYS A 140 -8.43 19.12 -37.71
C LYS A 140 -8.24 17.91 -36.79
N GLN A 141 -7.00 17.52 -36.49
CA GLN A 141 -6.73 16.36 -35.63
C GLN A 141 -6.74 16.76 -34.14
N VAL A 142 -7.47 16.02 -33.32
CA VAL A 142 -7.39 16.11 -31.86
C VAL A 142 -6.28 15.22 -31.33
N VAL A 143 -5.52 15.72 -30.35
CA VAL A 143 -4.44 14.97 -29.70
C VAL A 143 -4.73 14.86 -28.21
N ASP A 144 -5.01 13.65 -27.75
CA ASP A 144 -5.10 13.35 -26.33
C ASP A 144 -3.67 13.29 -25.77
N PHE A 145 -3.35 14.17 -24.83
CA PHE A 145 -2.02 14.39 -24.28
C PHE A 145 -1.98 14.02 -22.79
N TRP A 146 -0.99 13.22 -22.41
CA TRP A 146 -0.68 12.88 -21.02
C TRP A 146 0.79 13.15 -20.70
N ALA A 147 1.06 13.45 -19.43
CA ALA A 147 2.41 13.49 -18.89
C ALA A 147 2.46 12.77 -17.54
N PHE A 148 3.50 11.98 -17.32
CA PHE A 148 3.72 11.23 -16.08
C PHE A 148 5.06 11.58 -15.48
N ASN A 149 5.14 11.58 -14.15
CA ASN A 149 6.42 11.57 -13.44
C ASN A 149 7.11 10.22 -13.70
N PRO A 150 8.34 10.19 -14.24
CA PRO A 150 9.03 8.94 -14.56
C PRO A 150 9.33 8.07 -13.33
N ASN A 151 9.31 8.65 -12.13
CA ASN A 151 9.65 7.97 -10.87
C ASN A 151 8.43 7.61 -10.02
N ASP A 152 7.22 8.06 -10.37
CA ASP A 152 5.99 7.76 -9.65
C ASP A 152 4.80 7.69 -10.61
N PRO A 153 4.30 6.49 -10.96
CA PRO A 153 3.16 6.33 -11.87
C PRO A 153 1.84 6.92 -11.34
N ASN A 154 1.77 7.28 -10.06
CA ASN A 154 0.61 7.94 -9.47
C ASN A 154 0.70 9.48 -9.48
N ASP A 155 1.84 10.05 -9.88
CA ASP A 155 2.06 11.50 -10.04
C ASP A 155 2.04 11.86 -11.54
N PHE A 156 0.87 12.27 -12.03
CA PHE A 156 0.64 12.52 -13.46
C PHE A 156 -0.17 13.78 -13.70
N LEU A 157 -0.14 14.27 -14.94
CA LEU A 157 -0.85 15.46 -15.39
C LEU A 157 -2.35 15.34 -15.12
N SER A 158 -2.90 16.28 -14.37
CA SER A 158 -4.26 16.19 -13.85
C SER A 158 -5.11 17.38 -14.26
N MET A 159 -6.09 17.15 -15.13
CA MET A 159 -7.00 18.21 -15.58
C MET A 159 -7.91 18.70 -14.44
N VAL A 160 -8.35 17.84 -13.53
CA VAL A 160 -9.17 18.26 -12.37
C VAL A 160 -8.41 19.21 -11.44
N HIS A 161 -7.13 18.95 -11.16
CA HIS A 161 -6.29 19.84 -10.37
C HIS A 161 -5.98 21.12 -11.12
N THR A 162 -5.68 21.03 -12.42
CA THR A 162 -5.42 22.19 -13.28
C THR A 162 -6.62 23.14 -13.32
N ARG A 163 -7.85 22.64 -13.56
CA ARG A 163 -9.08 23.45 -13.51
C ARG A 163 -9.29 24.13 -12.16
N THR A 164 -9.01 23.40 -11.08
CA THR A 164 -9.17 23.91 -9.70
C THR A 164 -8.15 25.01 -9.39
N ILE A 165 -6.90 24.87 -9.85
CA ILE A 165 -5.83 25.84 -9.58
C ILE A 165 -6.01 27.09 -10.45
N LEU A 166 -6.34 26.92 -11.73
CA LEU A 166 -6.54 28.05 -12.65
C LEU A 166 -7.92 28.71 -12.50
N LEU A 167 -8.85 28.07 -11.78
CA LEU A 167 -10.26 28.47 -11.64
C LEU A 167 -10.95 28.70 -13.00
N LYS A 168 -10.58 27.88 -14.00
CA LYS A 168 -11.15 27.95 -15.36
C LYS A 168 -11.13 26.60 -16.06
N VAL A 169 -11.94 26.52 -17.10
CA VAL A 169 -12.17 25.34 -17.95
C VAL A 169 -11.55 25.47 -19.34
N SER A 170 -10.76 26.52 -19.57
CA SER A 170 -10.11 26.80 -20.84
C SER A 170 -8.68 27.26 -20.59
N LEU A 171 -7.74 26.81 -21.42
CA LEU A 171 -6.33 27.16 -21.30
C LEU A 171 -6.02 28.46 -22.04
N SER A 172 -4.92 29.09 -21.63
CA SER A 172 -4.39 30.31 -22.21
C SER A 172 -2.86 30.28 -22.14
N LYS A 173 -2.20 30.95 -23.07
CA LYS A 173 -0.75 31.14 -23.01
C LYS A 173 -0.33 31.67 -21.63
N GLY A 174 0.66 31.04 -21.03
CA GLY A 174 1.19 31.32 -19.70
C GLY A 174 0.61 30.44 -18.58
N ASP A 175 -0.44 29.67 -18.85
CA ASP A 175 -1.01 28.77 -17.84
C ASP A 175 -0.06 27.63 -17.49
N GLY A 176 0.04 27.35 -16.19
CA GLY A 176 0.62 26.11 -15.69
C GLY A 176 -0.37 24.95 -15.76
N LEU A 177 0.15 23.76 -16.07
CA LEU A 177 -0.58 22.50 -15.99
C LEU A 177 0.03 21.65 -14.87
N TYR A 178 -0.84 21.06 -14.04
CA TYR A 178 -0.46 20.55 -12.72
C TYR A 178 -0.71 19.06 -12.57
N SER A 179 0.10 18.42 -11.72
CA SER A 179 -0.03 16.99 -11.40
C SER A 179 -1.14 16.70 -10.40
N THR A 180 -1.42 15.41 -10.15
CA THR A 180 -2.26 14.93 -9.03
C THR A 180 -1.77 15.39 -7.66
N ARG A 181 -0.48 15.72 -7.54
CA ARG A 181 0.15 16.29 -6.33
C ARG A 181 0.26 17.81 -6.39
N ARG A 182 -0.45 18.47 -7.31
CA ARG A 182 -0.45 19.93 -7.53
C ARG A 182 0.92 20.54 -7.86
N LYS A 183 1.86 19.72 -8.36
CA LYS A 183 3.16 20.21 -8.84
C LYS A 183 3.02 20.72 -10.27
N ALA A 184 3.66 21.84 -10.60
CA ALA A 184 3.72 22.30 -11.98
C ALA A 184 4.49 21.28 -12.83
N MET A 185 3.86 20.78 -13.90
CA MET A 185 4.49 19.82 -14.83
C MET A 185 4.84 20.49 -16.14
N LEU A 186 3.95 21.32 -16.67
CA LEU A 186 4.09 21.98 -17.96
C LEU A 186 3.61 23.43 -17.85
N ILE A 187 4.13 24.31 -18.71
CA ILE A 187 3.59 25.66 -18.93
C ILE A 187 3.26 25.77 -20.42
N LEU A 188 2.06 26.23 -20.76
CA LEU A 188 1.68 26.52 -22.15
C LEU A 188 2.38 27.81 -22.61
N THR A 189 3.52 27.69 -23.29
CA THR A 189 4.36 28.84 -23.66
C THR A 189 3.93 29.49 -24.97
N GLU A 190 3.29 28.74 -25.86
CA GLU A 190 2.81 29.25 -27.13
C GLU A 190 1.56 28.48 -27.59
N ASP A 191 0.64 29.21 -28.23
CA ASP A 191 -0.53 28.65 -28.88
C ASP A 191 -0.87 29.55 -30.07
N THR A 192 -0.79 28.98 -31.26
CA THR A 192 -1.09 29.68 -32.53
C THR A 192 -2.53 29.50 -32.98
N THR A 193 -3.32 28.71 -32.25
CA THR A 193 -4.74 28.47 -32.51
C THR A 193 -5.60 29.55 -31.83
N PRO A 194 -6.93 29.52 -32.01
CA PRO A 194 -7.85 30.38 -31.25
C PRO A 194 -7.92 30.09 -29.74
N GLY A 195 -7.15 29.16 -29.18
CA GLY A 195 -7.15 28.84 -27.74
C GLY A 195 -8.20 27.79 -27.33
N VAL A 196 -8.70 27.00 -28.28
CA VAL A 196 -9.76 26.01 -28.03
C VAL A 196 -9.14 24.64 -27.81
N HIS A 197 -8.98 24.28 -26.55
CA HIS A 197 -8.50 22.98 -26.07
C HIS A 197 -9.42 22.49 -24.95
N ASP A 198 -9.76 21.22 -24.97
CA ASP A 198 -10.62 20.63 -23.97
C ASP A 198 -9.81 20.03 -22.81
N ILE A 199 -10.30 20.26 -21.60
CA ILE A 199 -9.74 19.74 -20.36
C ILE A 199 -10.84 19.09 -19.50
N ILE A 200 -11.96 18.68 -20.09
CA ILE A 200 -13.13 18.11 -19.37
C ILE A 200 -13.50 16.73 -19.90
N TRP A 201 -13.41 16.52 -21.21
CA TRP A 201 -13.89 15.32 -21.86
C TRP A 201 -12.94 14.15 -21.65
N SER A 202 -13.49 12.96 -21.39
CA SER A 202 -12.69 11.75 -21.22
C SER A 202 -12.06 11.31 -22.56
N ALA A 203 -10.95 10.57 -22.49
CA ALA A 203 -10.41 9.88 -23.66
C ALA A 203 -11.46 8.94 -24.29
N CYS A 204 -11.34 8.65 -25.59
CA CYS A 204 -12.19 7.63 -26.18
C CYS A 204 -11.75 6.21 -25.77
N ASP A 205 -12.73 5.31 -25.67
CA ASP A 205 -12.58 3.92 -25.26
C ASP A 205 -13.56 3.03 -26.04
N ALA A 206 -13.40 1.71 -25.90
CA ALA A 206 -14.23 0.73 -26.60
C ALA A 206 -15.73 0.83 -26.26
N GLU A 207 -16.09 1.12 -25.00
CA GLU A 207 -17.49 1.27 -24.60
C GLU A 207 -18.12 2.51 -25.24
N ARG A 208 -17.36 3.61 -25.33
CA ARG A 208 -17.82 4.84 -25.99
C ARG A 208 -18.21 4.58 -27.44
N TYR A 209 -17.41 3.81 -28.19
CA TYR A 209 -17.73 3.45 -29.57
C TYR A 209 -18.96 2.54 -29.67
N ARG A 210 -19.13 1.59 -28.73
CA ARG A 210 -20.34 0.76 -28.67
C ARG A 210 -21.60 1.60 -28.40
N MET A 211 -21.51 2.58 -27.49
CA MET A 211 -22.61 3.53 -27.25
C MET A 211 -22.96 4.36 -28.48
N GLN A 212 -22.00 4.61 -29.38
CA GLN A 212 -22.20 5.29 -30.66
C GLN A 212 -22.69 4.36 -31.78
N GLY A 213 -22.91 3.09 -31.48
CA GLY A 213 -23.44 2.10 -32.42
C GLY A 213 -22.38 1.40 -33.29
N TYR A 214 -21.08 1.52 -32.94
CA TYR A 214 -20.05 0.74 -33.62
C TYR A 214 -20.07 -0.71 -33.15
N ASP A 215 -20.18 -1.65 -34.09
CA ASP A 215 -20.08 -3.08 -33.82
C ASP A 215 -18.73 -3.60 -34.32
N GLY A 216 -17.84 -3.96 -33.39
CA GLY A 216 -16.50 -4.46 -33.68
C GLY A 216 -15.37 -3.77 -32.90
N LEU A 217 -14.13 -4.05 -33.31
CA LEU A 217 -12.94 -3.44 -32.73
C LEU A 217 -12.64 -2.09 -33.39
N HIS A 218 -12.60 -1.04 -32.59
CA HIS A 218 -12.21 0.30 -33.02
C HIS A 218 -10.95 0.75 -32.26
N ASP A 219 -9.97 1.32 -32.96
CA ASP A 219 -8.82 1.98 -32.32
C ASP A 219 -9.34 3.05 -31.35
N ASN A 220 -8.76 3.17 -30.17
CA ASN A 220 -9.19 4.15 -29.17
C ASN A 220 -7.99 4.68 -28.37
N CYS A 221 -8.15 5.87 -27.80
CA CYS A 221 -7.09 6.58 -27.09
C CYS A 221 -6.64 5.87 -25.82
N THR A 222 -7.57 5.24 -25.10
CA THR A 222 -7.28 4.44 -23.89
C THR A 222 -6.29 3.31 -24.21
N ASP A 223 -6.61 2.46 -25.19
CA ASP A 223 -5.74 1.36 -25.62
C ASP A 223 -4.43 1.88 -26.23
N ASN A 224 -4.49 2.98 -26.99
CA ASN A 224 -3.31 3.55 -27.62
C ASN A 224 -2.30 4.04 -26.59
N MET A 225 -2.75 4.73 -25.53
CA MET A 225 -1.89 5.19 -24.44
C MET A 225 -1.21 4.01 -23.75
N HIS A 226 -1.96 2.96 -23.40
CA HIS A 226 -1.42 1.75 -22.77
C HIS A 226 -0.39 1.04 -23.65
N LYS A 227 -0.69 0.87 -24.94
CA LYS A 227 0.24 0.26 -25.91
C LYS A 227 1.51 1.09 -26.06
N ALA A 228 1.40 2.42 -26.18
CA ALA A 228 2.57 3.30 -26.34
C ALA A 228 3.48 3.29 -25.10
N LEU A 229 2.88 3.35 -23.90
CA LEU A 229 3.61 3.24 -22.63
C LEU A 229 4.26 1.86 -22.49
N GLY A 230 3.51 0.77 -22.62
CA GLY A 230 4.04 -0.58 -22.43
C GLY A 230 5.15 -0.95 -23.42
N ASN A 231 5.06 -0.46 -24.66
CA ASN A 231 6.09 -0.69 -25.68
C ASN A 231 7.38 0.11 -25.44
N THR A 232 7.27 1.33 -24.90
CA THR A 232 8.41 2.26 -24.78
C THR A 232 9.05 2.21 -23.39
N PHE A 233 8.23 2.00 -22.36
CA PHE A 233 8.59 1.99 -20.95
C PHE A 233 8.02 0.73 -20.28
N PRO A 234 8.53 -0.47 -20.61
CA PRO A 234 7.96 -1.74 -20.11
C PRO A 234 8.00 -1.88 -18.58
N ASP A 235 8.92 -1.18 -17.92
CA ASP A 235 9.06 -1.16 -16.46
C ASP A 235 8.18 -0.09 -15.78
N PHE A 236 7.48 0.74 -16.56
CA PHE A 236 6.58 1.77 -16.04
C PHE A 236 5.15 1.23 -15.99
N HIS A 237 4.71 0.86 -14.78
CA HIS A 237 3.42 0.21 -14.58
C HIS A 237 2.34 1.19 -14.14
N ILE A 238 1.26 1.24 -14.93
CA ILE A 238 -0.02 1.87 -14.57
C ILE A 238 -1.12 0.79 -14.54
N ALA A 239 -2.23 1.06 -13.85
CA ALA A 239 -3.34 0.11 -13.78
C ALA A 239 -3.91 -0.18 -15.20
N PRO A 240 -4.07 -1.46 -15.60
CA PRO A 240 -4.34 -1.85 -16.99
C PRO A 240 -5.74 -1.46 -17.48
N ASP A 241 -6.69 -1.22 -16.57
CA ASP A 241 -8.08 -0.88 -16.80
C ASP A 241 -8.39 0.60 -16.51
N TRP A 242 -7.36 1.44 -16.45
CA TRP A 242 -7.50 2.84 -16.05
C TRP A 242 -6.71 3.78 -16.97
N VAL A 243 -7.24 4.98 -17.19
CA VAL A 243 -6.60 6.06 -17.95
C VAL A 243 -6.86 7.39 -17.24
N PRO A 244 -5.84 8.26 -17.08
CA PRO A 244 -6.07 9.62 -16.60
C PRO A 244 -6.90 10.44 -17.60
N ASP A 245 -7.64 11.44 -17.11
CA ASP A 245 -8.26 12.45 -17.97
C ASP A 245 -7.18 13.13 -18.84
N PRO A 246 -7.27 13.07 -20.17
CA PRO A 246 -6.29 13.69 -21.05
C PRO A 246 -6.41 15.22 -21.05
N LEU A 247 -5.32 15.88 -21.43
CA LEU A 247 -5.39 17.20 -22.05
C LEU A 247 -5.74 16.99 -23.53
N ASN A 248 -6.96 17.30 -23.96
CA ASN A 248 -7.42 17.13 -25.33
C ASN A 248 -7.04 18.36 -26.18
N LEU A 249 -5.82 18.34 -26.72
CA LEU A 249 -5.35 19.44 -27.57
C LEU A 249 -6.19 19.53 -28.85
N PHE A 250 -6.58 20.76 -29.20
CA PHE A 250 -7.36 21.13 -30.39
C PHE A 250 -8.83 20.68 -30.36
N MET A 251 -9.26 19.98 -29.31
CA MET A 251 -10.63 19.50 -29.20
C MET A 251 -11.57 20.64 -28.82
N ASN A 252 -12.67 20.76 -29.56
CA ASN A 252 -13.66 21.82 -29.40
C ASN A 252 -14.87 21.29 -28.61
N VAL A 253 -14.81 21.45 -27.29
CA VAL A 253 -15.92 21.19 -26.38
C VAL A 253 -16.45 22.52 -25.86
N GLY A 254 -17.69 22.83 -26.17
CA GLY A 254 -18.37 24.02 -25.69
C GLY A 254 -19.24 23.73 -24.46
N ILE A 255 -19.29 24.69 -23.54
CA ILE A 255 -20.15 24.67 -22.35
C ILE A 255 -21.22 25.75 -22.50
N ASN A 256 -22.49 25.38 -22.37
CA ASN A 256 -23.58 26.35 -22.38
C ASN A 256 -23.82 26.94 -20.97
N HIS A 257 -24.64 27.99 -20.88
CA HIS A 257 -24.93 28.70 -19.62
C HIS A 257 -25.68 27.87 -18.57
N HIS A 258 -26.14 26.67 -18.92
CA HIS A 258 -26.71 25.68 -17.99
C HIS A 258 -25.71 24.56 -17.61
N GLY A 259 -24.45 24.65 -18.03
CA GLY A 259 -23.42 23.64 -17.77
C GLY A 259 -23.49 22.42 -18.69
N GLY A 260 -24.34 22.43 -19.72
CA GLY A 260 -24.39 21.36 -20.72
C GLY A 260 -23.19 21.41 -21.67
N LEU A 261 -22.62 20.23 -21.97
CA LEU A 261 -21.46 20.07 -22.85
C LEU A 261 -21.89 19.67 -24.27
N HIS A 262 -21.21 20.19 -25.29
CA HIS A 262 -21.39 19.79 -26.67
C HIS A 262 -20.05 19.75 -27.42
N ILE A 263 -19.92 18.80 -28.34
CA ILE A 263 -18.72 18.65 -29.18
C ILE A 263 -18.98 19.31 -30.54
N ALA A 264 -18.02 20.11 -31.00
CA ALA A 264 -17.99 20.69 -32.33
C ALA A 264 -16.68 20.32 -33.06
N PRO A 265 -16.58 20.56 -34.38
CA PRO A 265 -15.32 20.38 -35.11
C PRO A 265 -14.18 21.25 -34.54
N PRO A 266 -12.92 20.78 -34.57
CA PRO A 266 -11.76 21.56 -34.17
C PRO A 266 -11.65 22.89 -34.92
N THR A 267 -11.25 23.93 -34.19
CA THR A 267 -11.03 25.27 -34.75
C THR A 267 -9.62 25.48 -35.28
N SER A 268 -8.69 24.55 -35.01
CA SER A 268 -7.33 24.61 -35.51
C SER A 268 -7.27 24.45 -37.03
N GLU A 269 -6.30 25.09 -37.63
CA GLU A 269 -6.02 25.10 -39.07
C GLU A 269 -4.66 24.46 -39.35
N LYS A 270 -4.44 24.12 -40.62
CA LYS A 270 -3.23 23.43 -41.08
C LYS A 270 -1.96 24.13 -40.60
N GLY A 271 -1.10 23.38 -39.90
CA GLY A 271 0.21 23.83 -39.45
C GLY A 271 0.18 24.68 -38.17
N GLN A 272 -1.00 24.95 -37.60
CA GLN A 272 -1.07 25.54 -36.27
C GLN A 272 -0.59 24.53 -35.22
N TYR A 273 -0.05 25.06 -34.14
CA TYR A 273 0.59 24.30 -33.08
C TYR A 273 0.42 24.95 -31.71
N VAL A 274 0.71 24.14 -30.68
CA VAL A 274 0.93 24.56 -29.30
C VAL A 274 2.34 24.18 -28.86
N THR A 275 2.95 24.97 -27.99
CA THR A 275 4.24 24.68 -27.35
C THR A 275 4.08 24.68 -25.84
N MET A 276 4.59 23.66 -25.18
CA MET A 276 4.60 23.54 -23.73
C MET A 276 6.02 23.30 -23.21
N GLN A 277 6.41 23.99 -22.15
CA GLN A 277 7.71 23.79 -21.50
C GLN A 277 7.57 22.88 -20.28
N ALA A 278 8.36 21.81 -20.23
CA ALA A 278 8.44 20.91 -19.09
C ALA A 278 9.10 21.58 -17.89
N GLN A 279 8.43 21.54 -16.74
CA GLN A 279 8.94 22.10 -15.47
C GLN A 279 9.69 21.06 -14.63
N THR A 280 9.56 19.77 -14.98
CA THR A 280 10.22 18.62 -14.37
C THR A 280 10.52 17.58 -15.44
N ASP A 281 11.26 16.53 -15.10
CA ASP A 281 11.40 15.35 -15.95
C ASP A 281 10.06 14.61 -16.08
N LEU A 282 9.70 14.23 -17.30
CA LEU A 282 8.39 13.68 -17.66
C LEU A 282 8.51 12.50 -18.64
N ILE A 283 7.53 11.60 -18.58
CA ILE A 283 7.17 10.72 -19.70
C ILE A 283 5.95 11.33 -20.37
N ILE A 284 6.07 11.70 -21.64
CA ILE A 284 4.96 12.23 -22.43
C ILE A 284 4.35 11.10 -23.26
N VAL A 285 3.02 11.07 -23.31
CA VAL A 285 2.25 10.19 -24.18
C VAL A 285 1.26 11.04 -24.97
N MET A 286 1.20 10.84 -26.28
CA MET A 286 0.25 11.54 -27.15
C MET A 286 -0.42 10.57 -28.09
N SER A 287 -1.75 10.61 -28.16
CA SER A 287 -2.57 9.81 -29.09
C SER A 287 -3.25 10.73 -30.10
N ALA A 288 -3.04 10.48 -31.40
CA ALA A 288 -3.89 11.09 -32.43
C ALA A 288 -5.27 10.42 -32.37
N CYS A 289 -6.24 11.12 -31.79
CA CYS A 289 -7.57 10.60 -31.49
C CYS A 289 -8.20 9.90 -32.71
N PRO A 290 -8.60 8.60 -32.60
CA PRO A 290 -9.21 7.87 -33.71
C PRO A 290 -10.66 8.24 -34.03
N GLN A 291 -11.31 9.12 -33.24
CA GLN A 291 -12.75 9.37 -33.30
C GLN A 291 -13.22 9.94 -34.67
N ASP A 292 -14.00 9.15 -35.40
CA ASP A 292 -14.54 9.45 -36.73
C ASP A 292 -16.09 9.39 -36.76
N MET A 293 -16.73 9.00 -35.66
CA MET A 293 -18.20 8.93 -35.52
C MET A 293 -18.81 10.16 -34.82
N ALA A 294 -17.96 11.12 -34.42
CA ALA A 294 -18.36 12.38 -33.81
C ALA A 294 -17.55 13.54 -34.39
N PRO A 295 -17.97 14.81 -34.19
CA PRO A 295 -17.29 15.96 -34.77
C PRO A 295 -15.81 16.18 -34.35
N VAL A 296 -15.27 15.40 -33.40
CA VAL A 296 -13.96 15.53 -32.76
C VAL A 296 -12.80 15.73 -33.75
N ASN A 297 -12.73 14.99 -34.86
CA ASN A 297 -11.66 15.13 -35.86
C ASN A 297 -12.17 15.65 -37.22
N ALA A 298 -13.29 16.38 -37.21
CA ALA A 298 -14.05 16.70 -38.44
C ALA A 298 -14.36 15.45 -39.29
N GLY A 299 -14.49 14.28 -38.65
CA GLY A 299 -14.79 12.98 -39.28
C GLY A 299 -13.60 12.26 -39.91
N MET A 300 -12.39 12.83 -39.91
CA MET A 300 -11.22 12.26 -40.60
C MET A 300 -9.96 12.33 -39.73
N PRO A 301 -9.62 11.25 -38.99
CA PRO A 301 -8.35 11.16 -38.28
C PRO A 301 -7.15 11.26 -39.24
N THR A 302 -6.17 12.08 -38.89
CA THR A 302 -4.94 12.38 -39.63
C THR A 302 -3.73 12.40 -38.70
N ASP A 303 -2.53 12.43 -39.26
CA ASP A 303 -1.30 12.49 -38.47
C ASP A 303 -1.09 13.88 -37.85
N CYS A 304 -0.36 13.93 -36.73
CA CYS A 304 0.25 15.16 -36.23
C CYS A 304 1.76 15.02 -36.15
N GLU A 305 2.46 16.14 -36.13
CA GLU A 305 3.90 16.18 -35.87
C GLU A 305 4.18 16.75 -34.48
N TYR A 306 5.32 16.38 -33.91
CA TYR A 306 5.82 17.02 -32.70
C TYR A 306 7.32 17.29 -32.79
N VAL A 307 7.77 18.29 -32.05
CA VAL A 307 9.19 18.64 -31.91
C VAL A 307 9.52 18.76 -30.43
N VAL A 308 10.61 18.10 -30.01
CA VAL A 308 11.23 18.31 -28.70
C VAL A 308 12.53 19.07 -28.88
N SER A 309 12.66 20.21 -28.22
CA SER A 309 13.86 21.05 -28.27
C SER A 309 14.27 21.51 -26.88
N ASP A 310 15.55 21.77 -26.71
CA ASP A 310 16.01 22.51 -25.54
C ASP A 310 15.52 23.95 -25.67
N ALA A 311 15.09 24.56 -24.55
CA ALA A 311 14.54 25.92 -24.57
C ALA A 311 15.52 26.88 -25.27
N ALA A 312 15.00 27.65 -26.24
CA ALA A 312 15.76 28.72 -26.84
C ALA A 312 16.16 29.70 -25.73
N GLY A 313 17.46 29.98 -25.60
CA GLY A 313 18.03 30.82 -24.55
C GLY A 313 17.23 32.11 -24.38
N SER A 314 16.38 32.13 -23.36
CA SER A 314 15.67 33.32 -22.90
C SER A 314 16.14 33.58 -21.49
N ASN A 315 16.69 34.78 -21.30
CA ASN A 315 17.05 35.32 -20.00
C ASN A 315 15.89 35.06 -19.04
N SER A 316 16.20 34.45 -17.89
CA SER A 316 15.25 34.18 -16.83
C SER A 316 14.71 35.51 -16.28
N SER A 317 13.66 36.05 -16.92
CA SER A 317 12.76 36.94 -16.21
C SER A 317 11.84 36.03 -15.42
N SER A 318 12.22 35.75 -14.18
CA SER A 318 11.35 35.15 -13.18
C SER A 318 10.10 36.03 -13.06
N LEU A 319 9.03 35.67 -13.80
CA LEU A 319 7.69 36.14 -13.51
C LEU A 319 7.32 35.57 -12.16
N THR A 320 7.69 36.32 -11.13
CA THR A 320 7.28 36.08 -9.76
C THR A 320 5.85 36.55 -9.72
N THR A 321 4.92 35.67 -10.09
CA THR A 321 3.51 35.90 -9.80
C THR A 321 3.42 35.96 -8.28
N GLN A 322 3.23 37.17 -7.74
CA GLN A 322 3.00 37.38 -6.32
C GLN A 322 1.68 36.69 -5.96
N ILE A 323 1.80 35.44 -5.53
CA ILE A 323 0.81 34.77 -4.70
C ILE A 323 0.69 35.65 -3.43
N PRO A 324 -0.51 36.02 -2.97
CA PRO A 324 -0.66 36.71 -1.70
C PRO A 324 0.08 35.94 -0.60
N ALA A 325 1.17 36.50 -0.12
CA ALA A 325 2.01 35.92 0.91
C ALA A 325 1.36 36.13 2.28
N THR A 326 0.36 35.30 2.56
CA THR A 326 0.09 34.82 3.93
C THR A 326 -0.17 33.33 3.84
N ILE A 327 0.79 32.60 3.28
CA ILE A 327 0.96 31.19 3.61
C ILE A 327 2.01 31.21 4.71
N SER A 328 1.58 31.01 5.96
CA SER A 328 2.50 30.64 7.04
C SER A 328 3.48 29.60 6.49
N PRO A 329 4.80 29.68 6.79
CA PRO A 329 5.76 28.72 6.26
C PRO A 329 5.17 27.32 6.45
N PRO A 330 5.08 26.49 5.38
CA PRO A 330 4.34 25.25 5.43
C PRO A 330 4.87 24.45 6.61
N HIS A 331 4.01 24.24 7.61
CA HIS A 331 4.36 23.44 8.77
C HIS A 331 4.61 22.03 8.25
N ARG A 332 5.89 21.67 8.11
CA ARG A 332 6.27 20.33 7.70
C ARG A 332 5.78 19.37 8.79
N ARG A 333 4.82 18.53 8.44
CA ARG A 333 4.26 17.53 9.37
C ARG A 333 5.37 16.62 9.88
N ARG A 334 5.29 16.25 11.16
CA ARG A 334 6.21 15.31 11.80
C ARG A 334 5.39 14.17 12.37
N VAL A 335 5.43 13.02 11.73
CA VAL A 335 4.66 11.84 12.12
C VAL A 335 5.59 10.69 12.45
N LYS A 336 5.33 10.03 13.57
CA LYS A 336 6.03 8.82 14.01
C LYS A 336 5.09 7.63 13.85
N VAL A 337 5.41 6.67 13.00
CA VAL A 337 4.65 5.44 12.84
C VAL A 337 5.25 4.39 13.77
N ALA A 338 4.46 3.96 14.75
CA ALA A 338 4.79 2.90 15.68
C ALA A 338 4.26 1.58 15.12
N LEU A 339 4.92 1.04 14.09
CA LEU A 339 4.56 -0.24 13.49
C LEU A 339 5.07 -1.39 14.36
N SER A 340 4.16 -2.23 14.82
CA SER A 340 4.44 -3.36 15.70
C SER A 340 3.89 -4.68 15.19
N PHE A 341 4.49 -5.76 15.71
CA PHE A 341 4.08 -7.13 15.42
C PHE A 341 3.91 -7.93 16.71
N ASP A 342 2.71 -8.42 16.97
CA ASP A 342 2.47 -9.34 18.08
C ASP A 342 2.64 -10.76 17.54
N PHE A 343 3.69 -11.44 18.00
CA PHE A 343 4.11 -12.75 17.48
C PHE A 343 3.45 -13.88 18.26
N ASP A 344 2.13 -13.91 18.20
CA ASP A 344 1.24 -14.78 18.95
C ASP A 344 1.48 -16.27 18.74
N ALA A 345 1.42 -16.72 17.48
CA ALA A 345 1.65 -18.10 17.10
C ALA A 345 0.86 -19.12 17.96
N VAL A 346 1.53 -20.18 18.42
CA VAL A 346 0.89 -21.24 19.21
C VAL A 346 0.42 -20.73 20.58
N SER A 347 1.09 -19.74 21.16
CA SER A 347 0.73 -19.22 22.48
C SER A 347 -0.69 -18.67 22.52
N HIS A 348 -1.17 -18.00 21.48
CA HIS A 348 -2.55 -17.54 21.41
C HIS A 348 -3.56 -18.66 21.72
N TRP A 349 -3.39 -19.83 21.11
CA TRP A 349 -4.27 -20.99 21.30
C TRP A 349 -4.16 -21.64 22.68
N LEU A 350 -3.08 -21.36 23.42
CA LEU A 350 -2.86 -21.85 24.78
C LEU A 350 -3.42 -20.90 25.85
N GLY A 351 -3.40 -19.59 25.59
CA GLY A 351 -3.88 -18.56 26.50
C GLY A 351 -5.27 -18.04 26.14
N THR A 352 -5.34 -16.84 25.56
CA THR A 352 -6.61 -16.16 25.27
C THR A 352 -7.54 -16.91 24.31
N GLY A 353 -6.98 -17.63 23.34
CA GLY A 353 -7.70 -18.47 22.37
C GLY A 353 -7.92 -19.92 22.85
N CYS A 354 -7.66 -20.22 24.12
CA CYS A 354 -7.85 -21.55 24.68
C CYS A 354 -9.32 -21.95 24.69
N HIS A 355 -9.62 -23.12 24.14
CA HIS A 355 -10.95 -23.71 24.12
C HIS A 355 -10.86 -25.24 24.20
N PRO A 356 -11.78 -25.94 24.90
CA PRO A 356 -11.75 -27.40 25.01
C PRO A 356 -11.84 -28.13 23.66
N ASP A 357 -12.45 -27.50 22.65
CA ASP A 357 -12.60 -28.07 21.30
C ASP A 357 -11.48 -27.64 20.33
N ASN A 358 -10.44 -26.95 20.83
CA ASN A 358 -9.24 -26.68 20.02
C ASN A 358 -8.64 -28.00 19.53
N ASN A 359 -8.35 -28.06 18.23
CA ASN A 359 -7.85 -29.26 17.59
C ASN A 359 -6.56 -29.00 16.82
N MET A 360 -6.02 -30.04 16.18
CA MET A 360 -4.75 -29.96 15.45
C MET A 360 -4.72 -28.87 14.38
N ALA A 361 -5.85 -28.60 13.72
CA ALA A 361 -5.92 -27.55 12.70
C ALA A 361 -5.71 -26.16 13.32
N ASP A 362 -6.31 -25.91 14.49
CA ASP A 362 -6.18 -24.66 15.22
C ASP A 362 -4.72 -24.40 15.59
N TYR A 363 -4.07 -25.35 16.27
CA TYR A 363 -2.65 -25.25 16.61
C TYR A 363 -1.74 -25.14 15.38
N SER A 364 -2.09 -25.80 14.26
CA SER A 364 -1.32 -25.71 13.02
C SER A 364 -1.28 -24.30 12.44
N SER A 365 -2.31 -23.47 12.70
CA SER A 365 -2.31 -22.06 12.29
C SER A 365 -1.27 -21.24 13.07
N GLY A 366 -1.12 -21.50 14.38
CA GLY A 366 -0.04 -20.91 15.18
C GLY A 366 1.34 -21.40 14.74
N ILE A 367 1.47 -22.66 14.33
CA ILE A 367 2.72 -23.19 13.75
C ILE A 367 3.03 -22.48 12.42
N PHE A 368 2.04 -22.19 11.59
CA PHE A 368 2.21 -21.40 10.37
C PHE A 368 2.78 -20.01 10.68
N ALA A 369 2.25 -19.32 11.69
CA ALA A 369 2.76 -18.01 12.09
C ALA A 369 4.25 -18.06 12.43
N GLY A 370 4.65 -19.06 13.24
CA GLY A 370 6.03 -19.30 13.66
C GLY A 370 6.99 -19.70 12.55
N GLN A 371 6.57 -20.61 11.66
CA GLN A 371 7.44 -21.20 10.64
C GLN A 371 7.41 -20.49 9.29
N VAL A 372 6.37 -19.70 9.02
CA VAL A 372 6.13 -19.09 7.70
C VAL A 372 5.78 -17.61 7.81
N GLY A 373 4.77 -17.27 8.61
CA GLY A 373 4.23 -15.91 8.73
C GLY A 373 5.30 -14.88 9.09
N ALA A 374 6.08 -15.15 10.14
CA ALA A 374 7.11 -14.24 10.63
C ALA A 374 8.22 -14.00 9.61
N PHE A 375 8.70 -15.04 8.92
CA PHE A 375 9.71 -14.89 7.87
C PHE A 375 9.20 -14.11 6.67
N ARG A 376 7.92 -14.29 6.29
CA ARG A 376 7.31 -13.51 5.20
C ARG A 376 7.25 -12.03 5.54
N LEU A 377 6.76 -11.70 6.74
CA LEU A 377 6.72 -10.32 7.23
C LEU A 377 8.12 -9.72 7.29
N LEU A 378 9.10 -10.44 7.84
CA LEU A 378 10.48 -9.97 7.89
C LEU A 378 11.06 -9.70 6.49
N ASN A 379 10.80 -10.56 5.52
CA ASN A 379 11.23 -10.35 4.13
C ASN A 379 10.55 -9.13 3.49
N MET A 380 9.26 -8.93 3.75
CA MET A 380 8.51 -7.75 3.30
C MET A 380 9.06 -6.47 3.94
N LEU A 381 9.32 -6.47 5.25
CA LEU A 381 9.91 -5.32 5.96
C LEU A 381 11.31 -4.97 5.45
N LYS A 382 12.13 -5.99 5.12
CA LYS A 382 13.43 -5.80 4.48
C LYS A 382 13.28 -5.19 3.09
N LYS A 383 12.32 -5.67 2.28
CA LYS A 383 12.00 -5.08 0.98
C LYS A 383 11.57 -3.61 1.11
N CYS A 384 10.83 -3.27 2.16
CA CYS A 384 10.43 -1.91 2.48
C CYS A 384 11.51 -1.09 3.21
N ASN A 385 12.69 -1.64 3.52
CA ASN A 385 13.78 -0.96 4.23
C ASN A 385 13.39 -0.38 5.62
N ILE A 386 12.55 -1.12 6.37
CA ILE A 386 12.11 -0.73 7.72
C ILE A 386 12.22 -1.86 8.75
N ALA A 387 12.86 -3.00 8.41
CA ALA A 387 12.95 -4.15 9.31
C ALA A 387 13.62 -3.84 10.67
N ASP A 388 14.53 -2.87 10.70
CA ASP A 388 15.23 -2.39 11.90
C ASP A 388 14.51 -1.25 12.63
N LYS A 389 13.32 -0.84 12.17
CA LYS A 389 12.57 0.33 12.66
C LYS A 389 11.19 -0.02 13.22
N VAL A 390 10.98 -1.29 13.53
CA VAL A 390 9.71 -1.83 14.05
C VAL A 390 9.93 -2.52 15.39
N THR A 391 8.83 -2.78 16.09
CA THR A 391 8.83 -3.49 17.36
C THR A 391 8.10 -4.81 17.24
N TRP A 392 8.64 -5.87 17.82
CA TRP A 392 7.99 -7.17 17.92
C TRP A 392 7.71 -7.49 19.39
N PHE A 393 6.43 -7.62 19.74
CA PHE A 393 6.03 -8.10 21.06
C PHE A 393 5.87 -9.62 20.97
N ILE A 394 6.70 -10.35 21.71
CA ILE A 394 6.84 -11.80 21.53
C ILE A 394 6.51 -12.50 22.85
N PRO A 395 5.54 -13.42 22.88
CA PRO A 395 5.30 -14.24 24.05
C PRO A 395 6.51 -15.12 24.37
N GLY A 396 6.80 -15.33 25.66
CA GLY A 396 7.93 -16.18 26.08
C GLY A 396 7.87 -17.60 25.50
N HIS A 397 6.67 -18.18 25.39
CA HIS A 397 6.45 -19.45 24.72
C HIS A 397 6.87 -19.41 23.24
N THR A 398 6.51 -18.36 22.50
CA THR A 398 6.94 -18.19 21.10
C THR A 398 8.46 -18.07 20.98
N ILE A 399 9.12 -17.36 21.90
CA ILE A 399 10.59 -17.26 21.94
C ILE A 399 11.23 -18.65 22.03
N GLU A 400 10.74 -19.49 22.94
CA GLU A 400 11.29 -20.83 23.16
C GLU A 400 10.86 -21.85 22.09
N THR A 401 9.68 -21.66 21.48
CA THR A 401 9.12 -22.60 20.48
C THR A 401 9.64 -22.36 19.07
N PHE A 402 9.85 -21.11 18.67
CA PHE A 402 10.29 -20.73 17.31
C PHE A 402 11.62 -19.96 17.31
N PRO A 403 12.69 -20.51 17.91
CA PRO A 403 13.95 -19.77 18.14
C PRO A 403 14.60 -19.29 16.84
N ALA A 404 14.43 -20.00 15.73
CA ALA A 404 14.97 -19.59 14.43
C ALA A 404 14.28 -18.34 13.88
N ALA A 405 12.95 -18.25 13.98
CA ALA A 405 12.19 -17.09 13.52
C ALA A 405 12.46 -15.87 14.41
N VAL A 406 12.43 -16.08 15.73
CA VAL A 406 12.70 -15.03 16.71
C VAL A 406 14.14 -14.52 16.61
N LYS A 407 15.12 -15.40 16.40
CA LYS A 407 16.49 -14.98 16.09
C LYS A 407 16.57 -14.13 14.82
N ALA A 408 15.82 -14.47 13.77
CA ALA A 408 15.81 -13.68 12.54
C ALA A 408 15.21 -12.27 12.77
N VAL A 409 14.24 -12.14 13.66
CA VAL A 409 13.70 -10.84 14.10
C VAL A 409 14.77 -10.05 14.85
N VAL A 410 15.47 -10.64 15.82
CA VAL A 410 16.57 -9.98 16.54
C VAL A 410 17.69 -9.54 15.60
N ASP A 411 18.12 -10.42 14.69
CA ASP A 411 19.17 -10.15 13.70
C ASP A 411 18.78 -9.04 12.70
N SER A 412 17.48 -8.73 12.58
CA SER A 412 17.01 -7.63 11.73
C SER A 412 17.23 -6.25 12.35
N GLY A 413 17.54 -6.19 13.65
CA GLY A 413 17.66 -4.95 14.40
C GLY A 413 16.36 -4.40 14.96
N ALA A 414 15.23 -5.09 14.76
CA ALA A 414 13.94 -4.76 15.38
C ALA A 414 14.04 -4.73 16.90
N GLU A 415 13.18 -3.92 17.53
CA GLU A 415 12.98 -3.96 18.98
C GLU A 415 12.21 -5.22 19.40
N ILE A 416 12.52 -5.77 20.58
CA ILE A 416 11.77 -6.86 21.21
C ILE A 416 11.09 -6.35 22.47
N GLY A 417 9.76 -6.45 22.51
CA GLY A 417 8.92 -6.24 23.69
C GLY A 417 8.33 -7.55 24.22
N LEU A 418 7.84 -7.52 25.46
CA LEU A 418 7.20 -8.68 26.09
C LEU A 418 5.70 -8.75 25.78
N HIS A 419 5.17 -9.98 25.72
CA HIS A 419 3.76 -10.24 25.41
C HIS A 419 3.16 -11.45 26.16
N GLY A 420 3.37 -11.50 27.47
CA GLY A 420 3.03 -12.69 28.28
C GLY A 420 3.92 -13.90 27.96
N TYR A 421 3.64 -15.06 28.56
CA TYR A 421 4.39 -16.28 28.26
C TYR A 421 3.65 -17.12 27.23
N SER A 422 2.46 -17.61 27.57
CA SER A 422 1.56 -18.35 26.69
C SER A 422 0.37 -17.48 26.23
N HIS A 423 0.59 -16.17 26.08
CA HIS A 423 -0.44 -15.20 25.70
C HIS A 423 -1.69 -15.30 26.62
N GLU A 424 -1.44 -15.34 27.93
CA GLU A 424 -2.48 -15.48 28.97
C GLU A 424 -3.30 -14.19 29.11
N GLY A 425 -4.62 -14.32 29.10
CA GLY A 425 -5.52 -13.22 29.44
C GLY A 425 -5.48 -12.93 30.93
N ILE A 426 -5.52 -11.66 31.30
CA ILE A 426 -5.31 -11.25 32.70
C ILE A 426 -6.37 -11.81 33.65
N TYR A 427 -7.60 -12.01 33.15
CA TYR A 427 -8.71 -12.64 33.86
C TYR A 427 -8.51 -14.14 34.15
N GLN A 428 -7.51 -14.78 33.52
CA GLN A 428 -7.18 -16.21 33.70
C GLN A 428 -6.13 -16.43 34.80
N MET A 429 -5.47 -15.36 35.27
CA MET A 429 -4.35 -15.44 36.20
C MET A 429 -4.67 -14.81 37.56
N THR A 430 -4.06 -15.35 38.62
CA THR A 430 -3.87 -14.65 39.90
C THR A 430 -2.74 -13.63 39.80
N GLU A 431 -2.63 -12.71 40.76
CA GLU A 431 -1.52 -11.74 40.82
C GLU A 431 -0.14 -12.42 40.99
N GLU A 432 -0.10 -13.56 41.69
CA GLU A 432 1.12 -14.37 41.86
C GLU A 432 1.54 -14.97 40.51
N GLN A 433 0.60 -15.58 39.77
CA GLN A 433 0.87 -16.13 38.44
C GLN A 433 1.32 -15.04 37.46
N GLU A 434 0.68 -13.86 37.52
CA GLU A 434 1.05 -12.71 36.71
C GLU A 434 2.51 -12.27 36.97
N THR A 435 2.92 -12.26 38.24
CA THR A 435 4.30 -11.94 38.63
C THR A 435 5.28 -12.99 38.09
N ASP A 436 4.99 -14.27 38.31
CA ASP A 436 5.85 -15.38 37.86
C ASP A 436 6.01 -15.40 36.33
N VAL A 437 4.92 -15.17 35.60
CA VAL A 437 4.91 -15.05 34.14
C VAL A 437 5.78 -13.89 33.68
N LEU A 438 5.63 -12.70 34.28
CA LEU A 438 6.43 -11.53 33.93
C LEU A 438 7.92 -11.78 34.16
N LEU A 439 8.29 -12.33 35.32
CA LEU A 439 9.69 -12.63 35.66
C LEU A 439 10.31 -13.63 34.68
N LYS A 440 9.60 -14.73 34.38
CA LYS A 440 10.03 -15.71 33.38
C LYS A 440 10.21 -15.07 31.99
N CYS A 441 9.33 -14.18 31.59
CA CYS A 441 9.43 -13.49 30.30
C CYS A 441 10.63 -12.54 30.25
N ILE A 442 10.90 -11.80 31.33
CA ILE A 442 12.10 -10.96 31.46
C ILE A 442 13.35 -11.83 31.27
N ASP A 443 13.44 -12.98 31.95
CA ASP A 443 14.61 -13.86 31.86
C ASP A 443 14.83 -14.38 30.44
N VAL A 444 13.77 -14.91 29.80
CA VAL A 444 13.82 -15.47 28.44
C VAL A 444 14.20 -14.40 27.42
N ALA A 445 13.57 -13.23 27.46
CA ALA A 445 13.86 -12.14 26.53
C ALA A 445 15.25 -11.54 26.77
N THR A 446 15.68 -11.42 28.03
CA THR A 446 17.03 -10.93 28.37
C THR A 446 18.10 -11.85 27.82
N ALA A 447 17.92 -13.17 27.92
CA ALA A 447 18.82 -14.15 27.34
C ALA A 447 18.87 -14.05 25.81
N LEU A 448 17.72 -13.90 25.16
CA LEU A 448 17.61 -13.71 23.70
C LEU A 448 18.33 -12.42 23.23
N CYS A 449 18.20 -11.33 23.97
CA CYS A 449 18.72 -10.00 23.62
C CYS A 449 20.16 -9.74 24.12
N GLY A 450 20.95 -10.80 24.34
CA GLY A 450 22.35 -10.69 24.70
C GLY A 450 22.60 -10.03 26.07
N GLY A 451 21.70 -10.24 27.03
CA GLY A 451 21.78 -9.70 28.38
C GLY A 451 21.09 -8.34 28.57
N LYS A 452 20.51 -7.76 27.51
CA LYS A 452 19.72 -6.53 27.61
C LYS A 452 18.29 -6.85 28.00
N LYS A 453 17.80 -6.22 29.08
CA LYS A 453 16.41 -6.35 29.51
C LYS A 453 15.46 -5.72 28.48
N PRO A 454 14.30 -6.35 28.20
CA PRO A 454 13.24 -5.71 27.41
C PRO A 454 12.73 -4.47 28.16
N ARG A 455 12.33 -3.44 27.42
CA ARG A 455 11.83 -2.17 27.99
C ARG A 455 10.36 -1.89 27.68
N GLY A 456 9.80 -2.66 26.76
CA GLY A 456 8.41 -2.58 26.32
C GLY A 456 7.58 -3.77 26.72
N TYR A 457 6.31 -3.53 27.01
CA TYR A 457 5.31 -4.55 27.29
C TYR A 457 4.04 -4.27 26.47
N ARG A 458 3.39 -5.34 26.01
CA ARG A 458 2.00 -5.32 25.55
C ARG A 458 1.25 -6.45 26.23
N ALA A 459 0.10 -6.18 26.80
CA ALA A 459 -0.73 -7.20 27.43
C ALA A 459 -1.45 -8.04 26.36
N PRO A 460 -1.47 -9.38 26.48
CA PRO A 460 -2.34 -10.23 25.66
C PRO A 460 -3.79 -9.73 25.64
N MET A 461 -4.37 -9.60 24.44
CA MET A 461 -5.73 -9.07 24.19
C MET A 461 -5.98 -7.65 24.77
N TYR A 462 -4.94 -6.84 24.97
CA TYR A 462 -5.04 -5.55 25.66
C TYR A 462 -5.66 -5.66 27.07
N THR A 463 -5.60 -6.84 27.68
CA THR A 463 -6.17 -7.06 29.01
C THR A 463 -5.11 -6.81 30.08
N ILE A 464 -5.20 -5.67 30.75
CA ILE A 464 -4.23 -5.23 31.77
C ILE A 464 -4.98 -4.78 33.03
N ARG A 465 -4.36 -4.90 34.21
CA ARG A 465 -4.88 -4.36 35.49
C ARG A 465 -3.85 -3.48 36.17
N GLU A 466 -4.29 -2.79 37.21
CA GLU A 466 -3.47 -1.88 38.03
C GLU A 466 -2.28 -2.62 38.66
N THR A 467 -2.45 -3.90 38.99
CA THR A 467 -1.37 -4.78 39.47
C THR A 467 -0.28 -4.95 38.42
N THR A 468 -0.64 -5.09 37.15
CA THR A 468 0.31 -5.20 36.04
C THR A 468 1.09 -3.91 35.89
N VAL A 469 0.42 -2.76 35.89
CA VAL A 469 1.06 -1.44 35.82
C VAL A 469 2.08 -1.28 36.96
N LYS A 470 1.69 -1.66 38.19
CA LYS A 470 2.58 -1.64 39.34
C LYS A 470 3.79 -2.55 39.16
N LEU A 471 3.61 -3.78 38.67
CA LEU A 471 4.70 -4.72 38.41
C LEU A 471 5.67 -4.19 37.34
N LEU A 472 5.14 -3.64 36.23
CA LEU A 472 5.95 -3.05 35.17
C LEU A 472 6.79 -1.88 35.69
N ARG A 473 6.22 -1.02 36.55
CA ARG A 473 6.98 0.06 37.22
C ARG A 473 8.07 -0.50 38.15
N GLN A 474 7.76 -1.53 38.95
CA GLN A 474 8.73 -2.15 39.86
C GLN A 474 9.92 -2.78 39.13
N HIS A 475 9.69 -3.27 37.91
CA HIS A 475 10.73 -3.83 37.05
C HIS A 475 11.32 -2.84 36.03
N GLU A 476 11.01 -1.54 36.19
CA GLU A 476 11.59 -0.43 35.43
C GLU A 476 11.36 -0.54 33.90
N PHE A 477 10.18 -1.03 33.50
CA PHE A 477 9.75 -0.94 32.09
C PHE A 477 9.56 0.52 31.69
N LEU A 478 10.02 0.86 30.48
CA LEU A 478 9.89 2.21 29.95
C LEU A 478 8.44 2.49 29.52
N TYR A 479 7.83 1.52 28.84
CA TYR A 479 6.52 1.73 28.26
C TYR A 479 5.62 0.49 28.23
N ASP A 480 4.32 0.75 28.26
CA ASP A 480 3.23 -0.15 27.91
C ASP A 480 2.56 0.35 26.61
N THR A 481 1.85 -0.55 25.92
CA THR A 481 1.06 -0.23 24.72
C THR A 481 -0.22 -1.06 24.69
N SER A 482 -0.97 -0.98 25.79
CA SER A 482 -2.17 -1.79 26.04
C SER A 482 -3.42 -0.97 26.35
N LEU A 483 -3.30 0.33 26.61
CA LEU A 483 -4.38 1.19 27.08
C LEU A 483 -4.82 2.20 26.01
N MET A 484 -6.12 2.53 26.02
CA MET A 484 -6.79 3.28 24.95
C MET A 484 -7.34 4.65 25.38
N HIS A 485 -6.75 5.31 26.38
CA HIS A 485 -7.19 6.66 26.81
C HIS A 485 -6.93 7.73 25.74
N HIS A 486 -6.05 7.43 24.80
CA HIS A 486 -5.76 8.23 23.62
C HIS A 486 -5.59 7.30 22.42
N ASP A 487 -5.56 7.80 21.20
CA ASP A 487 -5.41 6.99 19.98
C ASP A 487 -4.14 7.29 19.15
N SER A 488 -3.53 8.45 19.38
CA SER A 488 -2.44 8.99 18.57
C SER A 488 -1.34 9.74 19.34
N GLN A 489 -1.37 9.74 20.68
CA GLN A 489 -0.38 10.42 21.51
C GLN A 489 0.03 9.59 22.71
N PRO A 490 1.33 9.53 23.06
CA PRO A 490 1.76 8.91 24.29
C PRO A 490 1.29 9.71 25.52
N TYR A 491 1.08 9.01 26.63
CA TYR A 491 0.70 9.59 27.91
C TYR A 491 1.30 8.80 29.08
N PHE A 492 1.24 9.32 30.30
CA PHE A 492 1.63 8.52 31.48
C PHE A 492 0.50 7.56 31.84
N THR A 493 0.84 6.28 32.08
CA THR A 493 -0.13 5.29 32.57
C THR A 493 -0.90 5.81 33.80
N PRO A 494 -2.22 5.62 33.86
CA PRO A 494 -3.06 6.18 34.92
C PRO A 494 -2.70 5.59 36.29
N ALA A 495 -3.04 6.34 37.34
CA ALA A 495 -2.94 5.92 38.74
C ALA A 495 -4.34 5.76 39.38
N ASP A 496 -5.35 5.50 38.54
CA ASP A 496 -6.73 5.34 38.97
C ASP A 496 -6.91 4.08 39.84
N PRO A 497 -7.75 4.14 40.89
CA PRO A 497 -8.17 2.92 41.57
C PRO A 497 -9.05 2.06 40.63
N PRO A 498 -9.14 0.74 40.86
CA PRO A 498 -9.99 -0.13 40.06
C PRO A 498 -11.44 0.39 39.97
N ILE A 499 -11.97 0.42 38.74
CA ILE A 499 -13.35 0.86 38.49
C ILE A 499 -14.31 -0.09 39.20
N LYS A 500 -15.14 0.47 40.10
CA LYS A 500 -16.19 -0.29 40.78
C LYS A 500 -17.38 -0.48 39.86
N THR A 501 -17.74 -1.73 39.59
CA THR A 501 -18.95 -2.07 38.84
C THR A 501 -20.21 -1.80 39.66
N ILE A 502 -21.34 -1.64 38.98
CA ILE A 502 -22.63 -1.42 39.63
C ILE A 502 -23.07 -2.71 40.35
N ASP A 503 -23.28 -2.61 41.66
CA ASP A 503 -23.95 -3.65 42.44
C ASP A 503 -25.46 -3.35 42.53
N PHE A 504 -26.25 -3.90 41.60
CA PHE A 504 -27.70 -3.69 41.55
C PHE A 504 -28.48 -4.22 42.77
N SER A 505 -27.82 -4.91 43.71
CA SER A 505 -28.42 -5.28 45.00
C SER A 505 -28.47 -4.11 45.99
N GLN A 506 -27.69 -3.06 45.77
CA GLN A 506 -27.61 -1.87 46.63
C GLN A 506 -28.62 -0.78 46.21
N PRO A 507 -28.88 0.22 47.07
CA PRO A 507 -29.60 1.42 46.66
C PRO A 507 -28.86 2.15 45.55
N ALA A 508 -29.60 2.77 44.61
CA ALA A 508 -29.01 3.48 43.47
C ALA A 508 -27.99 4.56 43.85
N SER A 509 -28.13 5.16 45.04
CA SER A 509 -27.14 6.10 45.59
C SER A 509 -25.71 5.55 45.68
N SER A 510 -25.53 4.22 45.66
CA SER A 510 -24.22 3.57 45.66
C SER A 510 -23.48 3.61 44.32
N TRP A 511 -24.15 4.00 43.23
CA TRP A 511 -23.54 4.19 41.90
C TRP A 511 -23.93 5.49 41.20
N LEU A 512 -24.83 6.30 41.78
CA LEU A 512 -25.17 7.65 41.28
C LEU A 512 -24.09 8.69 41.62
N HIS A 513 -22.85 8.39 41.26
CA HIS A 513 -21.72 9.30 41.36
C HIS A 513 -20.79 9.09 40.15
N PRO A 514 -20.05 10.12 39.71
CA PRO A 514 -19.10 9.97 38.61
C PRO A 514 -17.94 9.03 38.98
N THR A 515 -17.32 8.42 37.97
CA THR A 515 -16.04 7.74 38.11
C THR A 515 -14.93 8.79 38.30
N PRO A 516 -14.10 8.72 39.35
CA PRO A 516 -12.93 9.58 39.45
C PRO A 516 -11.92 9.19 38.37
N ILE A 517 -11.39 10.17 37.64
CA ILE A 517 -10.36 9.97 36.61
C ILE A 517 -9.14 10.83 37.01
N ALA A 518 -8.01 10.18 37.23
CA ALA A 518 -6.75 10.80 37.61
C ALA A 518 -6.11 11.52 36.41
N ALA A 519 -5.40 12.61 36.70
CA ALA A 519 -4.60 13.27 35.69
C ALA A 519 -3.38 12.40 35.32
N GLN A 520 -3.13 12.25 34.02
CA GLN A 520 -2.00 11.49 33.47
C GLN A 520 -0.70 12.30 33.57
N THR A 521 -0.20 12.45 34.79
CA THR A 521 1.01 13.23 35.12
C THR A 521 2.16 12.31 35.47
N LEU A 522 3.38 12.86 35.50
CA LEU A 522 4.57 12.11 35.91
C LEU A 522 4.36 11.60 37.35
N PRO A 523 4.47 10.28 37.60
CA PRO A 523 4.21 9.74 38.94
C PRO A 523 5.28 10.16 39.94
N GLU A 524 4.85 10.54 41.15
CA GLU A 524 5.76 10.85 42.26
C GLU A 524 6.15 9.58 43.01
N GLY A 525 7.45 9.33 43.19
CA GLY A 525 7.94 8.22 44.01
C GLY A 525 7.87 6.82 43.36
N GLU A 526 7.43 6.72 42.11
CA GLU A 526 7.39 5.49 41.33
C GLU A 526 8.13 5.63 39.99
N HIS A 527 8.49 4.51 39.36
CA HIS A 527 9.07 4.54 38.01
C HIS A 527 8.05 5.06 36.99
N PRO A 528 8.40 6.02 36.12
CA PRO A 528 7.48 6.48 35.07
C PRO A 528 7.28 5.40 34.02
N LEU A 529 6.03 5.05 33.74
CA LEU A 529 5.65 4.13 32.68
C LEU A 529 4.83 4.88 31.63
N VAL A 530 5.42 5.02 30.44
CA VAL A 530 4.79 5.67 29.29
C VAL A 530 3.81 4.71 28.65
N GLU A 531 2.64 5.19 28.26
CA GLU A 531 1.71 4.46 27.42
C GLU A 531 1.81 4.98 25.99
N ILE A 532 2.07 4.09 25.02
CA ILE A 532 1.89 4.37 23.60
C ILE A 532 0.59 3.70 23.19
N PRO A 533 -0.51 4.45 22.98
CA PRO A 533 -1.81 3.82 22.78
C PRO A 533 -1.81 2.90 21.56
N CYS A 534 -2.46 1.75 21.70
CA CYS A 534 -2.83 0.89 20.58
C CYS A 534 -4.22 0.32 20.86
N GLY A 535 -4.98 -0.02 19.82
CA GLY A 535 -6.33 -0.52 20.03
C GLY A 535 -6.94 -1.20 18.83
N TRP A 536 -8.21 -1.59 18.99
CA TRP A 536 -8.92 -2.52 18.11
C TRP A 536 -9.06 -2.07 16.64
N TYR A 537 -8.97 -0.77 16.37
CA TYR A 537 -9.04 -0.21 15.02
C TYR A 537 -7.65 -0.03 14.36
N ASN A 538 -6.58 -0.35 15.08
CA ASN A 538 -5.19 -0.22 14.63
C ASN A 538 -4.54 -1.58 14.37
N GLU A 539 -5.31 -2.66 14.30
CA GLU A 539 -4.80 -4.03 14.20
C GLU A 539 -5.49 -4.87 13.13
N ASP A 540 -4.85 -5.98 12.74
CA ASP A 540 -5.25 -6.83 11.62
C ASP A 540 -6.03 -8.10 12.04
N MET A 541 -5.78 -8.66 13.23
CA MET A 541 -6.30 -9.96 13.64
C MET A 541 -7.81 -9.91 13.85
N MET A 542 -8.32 -8.93 14.61
CA MET A 542 -9.75 -8.85 14.91
C MET A 542 -10.68 -8.84 13.68
N PRO A 543 -10.41 -8.09 12.61
CA PRO A 543 -11.24 -8.14 11.40
C PRO A 543 -10.91 -9.34 10.48
N MET A 544 -9.66 -9.81 10.42
CA MET A 544 -9.20 -10.69 9.33
C MET A 544 -8.72 -12.09 9.76
N GLN A 545 -8.67 -12.39 11.06
CA GLN A 545 -8.41 -13.73 11.57
C GLN A 545 -9.72 -14.44 11.89
N TYR A 546 -9.89 -15.65 11.34
CA TYR A 546 -10.96 -16.55 11.77
C TYR A 546 -10.50 -17.37 12.97
N LEU A 547 -11.27 -17.33 14.06
CA LEU A 547 -11.09 -18.05 15.31
C LEU A 547 -12.36 -18.88 15.58
N PRO A 548 -12.32 -20.22 15.37
CA PRO A 548 -13.52 -21.04 15.25
C PRO A 548 -14.38 -21.11 16.51
N HIS A 549 -13.79 -20.91 17.68
CA HIS A 549 -14.46 -21.03 18.98
C HIS A 549 -14.80 -19.67 19.62
N LEU A 550 -14.60 -18.57 18.88
CA LEU A 550 -14.97 -17.23 19.32
C LEU A 550 -16.30 -16.84 18.68
N ALA A 551 -17.34 -16.61 19.50
CA ALA A 551 -18.69 -16.33 19.02
C ALA A 551 -18.79 -15.11 18.08
N ASN A 552 -17.94 -14.10 18.30
CA ASN A 552 -17.85 -12.88 17.47
C ASN A 552 -16.62 -12.89 16.55
N SER A 553 -16.13 -14.09 16.17
CA SER A 553 -15.03 -14.19 15.21
C SER A 553 -15.42 -13.58 13.87
N MET A 554 -14.49 -12.79 13.32
CA MET A 554 -14.53 -12.37 11.92
C MET A 554 -13.62 -13.30 11.10
N GLY A 555 -12.80 -12.76 10.19
CA GLY A 555 -11.91 -13.56 9.34
C GLY A 555 -12.14 -13.40 7.84
N TYR A 556 -13.23 -12.74 7.45
CA TYR A 556 -13.63 -12.57 6.05
C TYR A 556 -13.76 -11.11 5.64
N VAL A 557 -13.35 -10.17 6.50
CA VAL A 557 -13.32 -8.76 6.15
C VAL A 557 -12.29 -8.54 5.05
N SER A 558 -12.67 -7.82 3.99
CA SER A 558 -11.77 -7.54 2.88
C SER A 558 -10.56 -6.73 3.32
N THR A 559 -9.38 -7.13 2.88
CA THR A 559 -8.13 -6.40 3.10
C THR A 559 -8.19 -4.95 2.61
N ARG A 560 -9.02 -4.68 1.59
CA ARG A 560 -9.22 -3.31 1.09
C ARG A 560 -9.98 -2.42 2.06
N VAL A 561 -10.91 -2.98 2.83
CA VAL A 561 -11.69 -2.23 3.83
C VAL A 561 -10.79 -1.84 5.00
N VAL A 562 -10.01 -2.79 5.52
CA VAL A 562 -9.06 -2.52 6.62
C VAL A 562 -7.99 -1.53 6.19
N GLU A 563 -7.40 -1.72 5.00
CA GLU A 563 -6.42 -0.79 4.42
C GLU A 563 -6.97 0.63 4.29
N GLN A 564 -8.19 0.77 3.75
CA GLN A 564 -8.81 2.09 3.58
C GLN A 564 -9.13 2.74 4.92
N MET A 565 -9.66 1.99 5.88
CA MET A 565 -9.94 2.48 7.23
C MET A 565 -8.67 3.05 7.89
N TRP A 566 -7.53 2.36 7.77
CA TRP A 566 -6.27 2.86 8.31
C TRP A 566 -5.78 4.13 7.59
N LYS A 567 -5.95 4.21 6.27
CA LYS A 567 -5.62 5.42 5.49
C LYS A 567 -6.50 6.60 5.90
N ASP A 568 -7.80 6.37 6.07
CA ASP A 568 -8.76 7.41 6.47
C ASP A 568 -8.43 7.93 7.87
N LYS A 569 -8.12 7.03 8.83
CA LYS A 569 -7.66 7.42 10.16
C LYS A 569 -6.36 8.24 10.10
N PHE A 570 -5.38 7.79 9.32
CA PHE A 570 -4.12 8.52 9.15
C PHE A 570 -4.36 9.91 8.54
N MET A 571 -5.19 10.03 7.50
CA MET A 571 -5.46 11.29 6.83
C MET A 571 -6.25 12.26 7.72
N TRP A 572 -7.17 11.76 8.53
CA TRP A 572 -7.85 12.59 9.52
C TRP A 572 -6.85 13.18 10.52
N LEU A 573 -5.94 12.37 11.07
CA LEU A 573 -4.87 12.87 11.96
C LEU A 573 -3.92 13.81 11.22
N TRP A 574 -3.58 13.51 9.97
CA TRP A 574 -2.73 14.36 9.12
C TRP A 574 -3.29 15.77 8.94
N ASP A 575 -4.61 15.89 8.85
CA ASP A 575 -5.28 17.19 8.67
C ASP A 575 -5.55 17.89 10.01
N ASN A 576 -5.83 17.14 11.09
CA ASN A 576 -6.38 17.69 12.34
C ASN A 576 -5.41 17.71 13.53
N ALA A 577 -4.44 16.78 13.60
CA ALA A 577 -3.47 16.77 14.67
C ALA A 577 -2.54 17.98 14.56
N SER A 578 -2.22 18.63 15.68
CA SER A 578 -1.28 19.76 15.70
C SER A 578 -0.55 19.77 17.04
N VAL A 579 0.65 20.35 17.10
CA VAL A 579 1.39 20.52 18.37
C VAL A 579 0.57 21.20 19.47
N SER A 580 -0.39 22.07 19.11
CA SER A 580 -1.25 22.75 20.07
C SER A 580 -2.47 21.95 20.55
N THR A 581 -2.89 20.93 19.82
CA THR A 581 -4.11 20.16 20.12
C THR A 581 -3.81 18.75 20.60
N GLU A 582 -2.86 18.10 19.94
CA GLU A 582 -2.56 16.68 20.15
C GLU A 582 -1.05 16.44 20.23
N GLY A 583 -0.24 17.14 19.45
CA GLY A 583 1.18 16.86 19.27
C GLY A 583 2.14 17.30 20.37
N SER A 584 3.40 16.94 20.14
CA SER A 584 4.55 17.20 20.98
C SER A 584 5.68 17.84 20.16
N ALA A 585 6.74 18.28 20.82
CA ALA A 585 7.95 18.70 20.11
C ALA A 585 8.57 17.52 19.32
N MET A 586 8.37 16.27 19.76
CA MET A 586 8.78 15.06 19.06
C MET A 586 8.01 14.83 17.74
N ALA A 587 6.68 14.85 17.79
CA ALA A 587 5.81 14.57 16.64
C ALA A 587 4.47 15.28 16.76
N ASP A 588 3.89 15.67 15.63
CA ASP A 588 2.51 16.16 15.57
C ASP A 588 1.53 15.06 16.00
N PHE A 589 1.80 13.81 15.61
CA PHE A 589 1.15 12.63 16.16
C PHE A 589 1.97 11.35 15.98
N VAL A 590 1.67 10.38 16.83
CA VAL A 590 2.12 9.00 16.73
C VAL A 590 1.01 8.17 16.08
N PHE A 591 1.35 7.35 15.09
CA PHE A 591 0.42 6.48 14.40
C PHE A 591 0.74 5.01 14.72
N PRO A 592 0.11 4.44 15.77
CA PRO A 592 0.30 3.05 16.15
C PRO A 592 -0.41 2.13 15.17
N ILE A 593 0.27 1.08 14.70
CA ILE A 593 -0.33 0.01 13.90
C ILE A 593 0.25 -1.33 14.35
N LEU A 594 -0.63 -2.30 14.56
CA LEU A 594 -0.32 -3.66 14.96
C LEU A 594 -0.65 -4.62 13.82
N MET A 595 0.23 -5.59 13.58
CA MET A 595 0.01 -6.70 12.68
C MET A 595 0.43 -8.01 13.34
N HIS A 596 -0.12 -9.15 12.92
CA HIS A 596 0.29 -10.45 13.47
C HIS A 596 0.90 -11.32 12.36
N PRO A 597 1.98 -12.09 12.63
CA PRO A 597 2.44 -13.15 11.73
C PRO A 597 1.36 -14.18 11.39
N ASP A 598 0.46 -14.42 12.33
CA ASP A 598 -0.74 -15.26 12.21
C ASP A 598 -1.66 -14.78 11.08
N THR A 599 -1.83 -13.46 10.96
CA THR A 599 -2.79 -12.83 10.03
C THR A 599 -2.08 -12.16 8.85
N SER A 600 -1.35 -11.07 9.06
CA SER A 600 -0.59 -10.38 8.00
C SER A 600 0.49 -11.23 7.33
N GLY A 601 0.91 -12.35 7.92
CA GLY A 601 1.79 -13.33 7.27
C GLY A 601 1.12 -14.19 6.18
N MET A 602 -0.22 -14.19 6.12
CA MET A 602 -0.98 -14.93 5.12
C MET A 602 -0.82 -14.33 3.72
N SER A 603 -0.75 -15.18 2.68
CA SER A 603 -0.41 -14.77 1.31
C SER A 603 -1.42 -13.79 0.69
N HIS A 604 -2.69 -13.85 1.09
CA HIS A 604 -3.73 -12.96 0.60
C HIS A 604 -3.84 -11.64 1.39
N ILE A 605 -3.21 -11.57 2.57
CA ILE A 605 -3.20 -10.38 3.45
C ILE A 605 -1.90 -9.60 3.33
N ILE A 606 -0.74 -10.24 3.21
CA ILE A 606 0.57 -9.57 3.22
C ILE A 606 0.70 -8.44 2.19
N GLY A 607 0.02 -8.55 1.04
CA GLY A 607 -0.01 -7.48 0.04
C GLY A 607 -0.71 -6.21 0.53
N MET A 608 -1.62 -6.30 1.50
CA MET A 608 -2.21 -5.16 2.21
C MET A 608 -1.16 -4.43 3.04
N SER A 609 -0.41 -5.17 3.86
CA SER A 609 0.64 -4.62 4.72
C SER A 609 1.69 -3.89 3.88
N GLU A 610 2.16 -4.50 2.78
CA GLU A 610 3.12 -3.88 1.87
C GLU A 610 2.58 -2.60 1.21
N ARG A 611 1.34 -2.62 0.71
CA ARG A 611 0.71 -1.43 0.11
C ARG A 611 0.55 -0.31 1.12
N PHE A 612 0.12 -0.62 2.34
CA PHE A 612 -0.09 0.37 3.38
C PHE A 612 1.22 1.00 3.84
N ILE A 613 2.26 0.19 4.08
CA ILE A 613 3.61 0.67 4.41
C ILE A 613 4.18 1.55 3.29
N THR A 614 4.07 1.10 2.03
CA THR A 614 4.56 1.88 0.87
C THR A 614 3.80 3.20 0.71
N TRP A 615 2.50 3.19 0.99
CA TRP A 615 1.68 4.41 0.99
C TRP A 615 2.15 5.41 2.06
N LEU A 616 2.42 4.95 3.29
CA LEU A 616 3.00 5.79 4.36
C LEU A 616 4.38 6.35 3.98
N GLN A 617 5.24 5.54 3.33
CA GLN A 617 6.53 6.00 2.82
C GLN A 617 6.40 7.09 1.74
N GLY A 618 5.28 7.13 1.01
CA GLY A 618 4.98 8.13 0.01
C GLY A 618 4.85 9.57 0.53
N PHE A 619 4.83 9.77 1.85
CA PHE A 619 4.84 11.09 2.51
C PHE A 619 6.25 11.65 2.76
N GLY A 620 7.31 10.91 2.39
CA GLY A 620 8.71 11.34 2.52
C GLY A 620 9.11 11.58 3.98
N ASP A 621 10.07 12.47 4.24
CA ASP A 621 10.61 12.68 5.60
C ASP A 621 9.63 13.33 6.60
N SER A 622 8.37 13.56 6.20
CA SER A 622 7.31 13.93 7.14
C SER A 622 6.80 12.74 7.95
N VAL A 623 7.01 11.51 7.46
CA VAL A 623 6.62 10.25 8.12
C VAL A 623 7.87 9.43 8.41
N THR A 624 8.02 9.04 9.67
CA THR A 624 9.17 8.24 10.13
C THR A 624 8.68 7.00 10.85
N PHE A 625 9.16 5.82 10.46
CA PHE A 625 8.96 4.59 11.22
C PHE A 625 9.92 4.59 12.41
N SER A 626 9.44 4.28 13.60
CA SER A 626 10.25 4.28 14.82
C SER A 626 9.85 3.13 15.72
N LYS A 627 10.83 2.62 16.45
CA LYS A 627 10.60 1.66 17.54
C LYS A 627 9.77 2.33 18.63
N HIS A 628 9.00 1.54 19.35
CA HIS A 628 8.23 2.04 20.49
C HIS A 628 9.16 2.56 21.59
N GLU A 629 10.30 1.89 21.86
CA GLU A 629 11.31 2.41 22.81
C GLU A 629 11.83 3.80 22.43
N ASP A 630 12.07 4.06 21.14
CA ASP A 630 12.56 5.38 20.69
C ASP A 630 11.50 6.46 20.93
N ILE A 631 10.24 6.17 20.58
CA ILE A 631 9.10 7.07 20.79
C ILE A 631 8.90 7.37 22.28
N ALA A 632 8.89 6.34 23.12
CA ALA A 632 8.70 6.51 24.56
C ALA A 632 9.88 7.26 25.21
N THR A 633 11.11 7.01 24.76
CA THR A 633 12.31 7.69 25.28
C THR A 633 12.30 9.18 24.92
N GLU A 634 12.05 9.51 23.64
CA GLU A 634 11.95 10.90 23.16
C GLU A 634 10.83 11.65 23.90
N TRP A 635 9.65 11.04 24.00
CA TRP A 635 8.50 11.65 24.67
C TRP A 635 8.75 11.87 26.17
N LEU A 636 9.29 10.88 26.87
CA LEU A 636 9.55 11.00 28.32
C LEU A 636 10.59 12.10 28.61
N ALA A 637 11.63 12.20 27.79
CA ALA A 637 12.63 13.26 27.90
C ALA A 637 11.99 14.65 27.73
N GLU A 638 11.10 14.81 26.74
CA GLU A 638 10.36 16.05 26.52
C GLU A 638 9.47 16.41 27.74
N GLN A 639 8.76 15.44 28.33
CA GLN A 639 7.93 15.69 29.50
C GLN A 639 8.76 16.10 30.72
N LYS A 640 9.89 15.43 30.96
CA LYS A 640 10.83 15.83 32.03
C LYS A 640 11.36 17.24 31.82
N GLN A 641 11.68 17.62 30.59
CA GLN A 641 12.12 18.97 30.26
C GLN A 641 11.03 20.02 30.53
N LYS A 642 9.78 19.75 30.15
CA LYS A 642 8.63 20.63 30.44
C LYS A 642 8.42 20.84 31.95
N LEU A 643 8.74 19.84 32.76
CA LEU A 643 8.65 19.88 34.22
C LEU A 643 9.90 20.44 34.90
N GLY A 644 10.96 20.78 34.15
CA GLY A 644 12.23 21.28 34.71
C GLY A 644 13.06 20.20 35.42
N LEU A 645 12.88 18.93 35.04
CA LEU A 645 13.54 17.74 35.63
C LEU A 645 14.61 17.13 34.70
N ALA A 646 15.02 17.84 33.65
CA ALA A 646 15.93 17.36 32.59
C ALA A 646 17.41 17.38 32.98
#